data_AF-A0A1C9W8H4-F1
#
_entry.id   AF-A0A1C9W8H4-F1
#
_cell.length_a   1.000
_cell.length_b   1.000
_cell.length_c   1.000
_cell.angle_alpha   90.00
_cell.angle_beta   90.00
_cell.angle_gamma   90.00
#
_symmetry.space_group_name_H-M   'P 1'
#
loop_
_entity.id
_entity.type
_entity.pdbx_description
1 polymer ?
#
loop_
_entity_poly.entity_id
_entity_poly.type
_entity_poly.pdbx_seq_one_letter_code
_entity_poly.pdbx_strand_id
1 'polypeptide(L)'
;MKRLLLAVLVILLTHLAACSADVKSGKRTSTTDTQSLTVTDTDGDNITDSSDNCPSTANPDQEDLDGDGTGDACDTDTDGDNVPDESDNCAAAPNPDQEDLDGDGNGDACDADDDNDGTDDESDNCPVVPNEDQTDADGDGIGDACDEDLDGDDVDNDADNCPAVPNNEQSDLDGDGIGDACDNDRDGDDHTDSNDNCPDVANPDQLDQDNDGIGDACDADSDTDNDGLDDGDDNCPAVENPDQLDTDSDGTGDACDSDDDGDGVDDNTDNCPTDANAGQEDLDGDGTGDACDSDRDGDGVDNNPHDNCPNVPNPGQEDADNDGIGDACDPLTDSDDDGVGNENDNCPLIANPDQADLDNDGIGDACDTDTDGDGAGNDTDNCPTTDNSDQLDTDGDGLGNACDDDDDGDDVGDTVDNCPVDANADQADQDGDGIGDACDTDRDGDGTDNGTDNCPLTANADQADTDGDGFGDACDDNTDSDDDSIPDEADNCPNDANSDQADLDSDGIGDVCDNDLDGDGDNNDADNCPTTANPSQADTDNDGLGNACDEDDDNDGVDDGTDNCPTIANGDQANLDGDEFGDACDADEDGDGLDDDVDNCPSVANPGQEDLDGDSIGDACDSDDDNDGVEDDADNCPATANADQSDIDVDGTGDVCDSDRDGDDWDNDSDNCPSVANPDQADQDTDGIGDACDTDSDSDNDGLDDGEDNCPAVPNADQSDVDGDGTGDVCDSDADGDGTDNGSDNCPMTANEDQTDSDGDGIGDACDDDLDGDGTDDDTDNCPLVPNPGQGDIDGDGLGDACDLDSDGDGVDDGDDNCPSIPNPTQLDGDGDGIGDACDPDSDGDGIDNDVDNCPQTPNPDQDDFDNDGVGDACDNDQAASCESIGDFQPITTSESFLDKGVIEPCSGCSVTSPGRVTNSVITDAARLEVTAGAGGSAFIDVTKTSVLSGRHMVGFLVEKPATLLDLLLLETITISTWLDDTPTGDSSTGSSLVAFKVDGATDQRVIVIAAEQDFNRVRLSLDSLLLEVNQLDVYMACLAPL
;
A
#
# COMPACT_ATOMS: atom_id res chain seq x y z
N MET A 1 8.60 32.45 30.40
CA MET A 1 8.12 33.81 30.84
C MET A 1 8.36 34.80 29.69
N LYS A 2 7.41 35.46 29.02
CA LYS A 2 6.04 35.88 29.39
C LYS A 2 5.21 36.25 28.13
N ARG A 3 3.94 35.80 28.09
CA ARG A 3 2.74 36.58 27.69
C ARG A 3 2.54 36.97 26.20
N LEU A 4 1.58 36.28 25.59
CA LEU A 4 0.22 36.79 25.30
C LEU A 4 0.08 37.96 24.30
N LEU A 5 -0.28 37.61 23.06
CA LEU A 5 -1.01 38.35 21.99
C LEU A 5 -1.31 37.27 20.90
N LEU A 6 -2.27 37.34 19.97
CA LEU A 6 -3.32 38.29 19.54
C LEU A 6 -4.46 37.41 18.95
N ALA A 7 -5.77 37.52 19.23
CA ALA A 7 -6.69 38.57 19.70
C ALA A 7 -7.36 39.46 18.61
N VAL A 8 -8.37 38.89 17.92
CA VAL A 8 -9.53 39.54 17.26
C VAL A 8 -9.36 40.08 15.83
N LEU A 9 -10.34 39.78 14.92
CA LEU A 9 -10.80 40.75 13.89
C LEU A 9 -12.33 40.77 13.47
N VAL A 10 -12.74 40.47 12.22
CA VAL A 10 -13.94 41.09 11.54
C VAL A 10 -15.16 40.18 11.22
N ILE A 11 -16.21 40.15 12.05
CA ILE A 11 -17.51 40.87 11.90
C ILE A 11 -18.10 41.07 10.46
N LEU A 12 -19.21 40.34 10.16
CA LEU A 12 -20.42 40.71 9.34
C LEU A 12 -20.47 40.62 7.77
N LEU A 13 -21.40 39.77 7.24
CA LEU A 13 -22.30 39.91 6.05
C LEU A 13 -21.69 39.71 4.61
N THR A 14 -22.29 39.07 3.56
CA THR A 14 -23.68 38.58 3.25
C THR A 14 -23.87 37.82 1.88
N HIS A 15 -24.82 36.84 1.81
CA HIS A 15 -25.57 36.29 0.61
C HIS A 15 -24.74 35.46 -0.43
N LEU A 16 -25.23 34.46 -1.22
CA LEU A 16 -26.54 33.96 -1.73
C LEU A 16 -26.58 32.38 -1.78
N ALA A 17 -27.70 31.67 -1.52
CA ALA A 17 -28.62 30.94 -2.47
C ALA A 17 -28.02 29.70 -3.20
N ALA A 18 -28.70 28.55 -3.46
CA ALA A 18 -30.08 28.02 -3.29
C ALA A 18 -30.01 26.44 -3.20
N CYS A 19 -31.05 25.59 -3.11
CA CYS A 19 -32.47 25.69 -3.47
C CYS A 19 -33.31 24.51 -2.90
N SER A 20 -34.48 24.76 -2.28
CA SER A 20 -35.65 23.85 -2.42
C SER A 20 -37.00 24.51 -2.06
N ALA A 21 -38.08 23.89 -2.56
CA ALA A 21 -39.43 24.39 -2.81
C ALA A 21 -40.15 25.29 -1.76
N ASP A 22 -40.64 26.44 -2.26
CA ASP A 22 -41.57 27.38 -1.58
C ASP A 22 -43.02 26.82 -1.46
N VAL A 23 -43.84 27.48 -0.62
CA VAL A 23 -45.32 27.69 -0.69
C VAL A 23 -46.10 27.33 0.60
N LYS A 24 -46.05 28.23 1.60
CA LYS A 24 -47.23 29.03 2.08
C LYS A 24 -47.01 29.80 3.40
N SER A 25 -47.28 31.10 3.35
CA SER A 25 -48.04 31.75 4.44
C SER A 25 -49.07 32.74 3.89
N GLY A 26 -50.31 32.60 4.38
CA GLY A 26 -51.35 33.60 4.17
C GLY A 26 -52.72 33.04 3.77
N LYS A 27 -53.61 32.90 4.77
CA LYS A 27 -54.81 33.75 4.92
C LYS A 27 -55.93 33.07 5.73
N ARG A 28 -56.29 33.65 6.88
CA ARG A 28 -57.47 33.23 7.65
C ARG A 28 -58.79 33.44 6.89
N THR A 29 -59.78 32.64 7.28
CA THR A 29 -61.24 32.79 7.09
C THR A 29 -61.86 32.42 5.73
N SER A 30 -62.49 31.23 5.70
CA SER A 30 -63.91 31.14 5.37
C SER A 30 -64.55 29.97 6.10
N THR A 31 -65.73 30.19 6.68
CA THR A 31 -66.48 29.22 7.49
C THR A 31 -67.18 28.14 6.66
N THR A 32 -67.49 27.06 7.40
CA THR A 32 -68.64 26.13 7.31
C THR A 32 -68.56 24.89 6.41
N ASP A 33 -68.29 23.73 7.04
CA ASP A 33 -69.36 22.76 7.30
C ASP A 33 -69.12 22.01 8.63
N THR A 34 -70.15 21.43 9.23
CA THR A 34 -70.09 20.80 10.56
C THR A 34 -70.08 19.27 10.49
N GLN A 35 -68.99 18.65 10.95
CA GLN A 35 -69.07 17.35 11.64
C GLN A 35 -68.35 17.46 12.98
N SER A 36 -69.07 17.06 14.03
CA SER A 36 -68.59 17.07 15.41
C SER A 36 -67.95 15.70 15.67
N LEU A 37 -66.65 15.58 15.42
CA LEU A 37 -65.85 14.61 16.15
C LEU A 37 -65.70 15.16 17.56
N THR A 38 -66.22 14.43 18.54
CA THR A 38 -65.82 14.63 19.93
C THR A 38 -64.46 13.99 20.06
N VAL A 39 -63.43 14.80 19.85
CA VAL A 39 -62.08 14.48 20.32
C VAL A 39 -62.20 14.40 21.84
N THR A 40 -61.81 13.26 22.39
CA THR A 40 -61.64 13.07 23.82
C THR A 40 -60.17 13.28 24.17
N ASP A 41 -60.01 13.77 25.38
CA ASP A 41 -58.82 14.26 26.07
C ASP A 41 -59.23 13.92 27.51
N THR A 42 -58.65 12.85 28.04
CA THR A 42 -59.25 12.06 29.12
C THR A 42 -58.77 12.49 30.51
N ASP A 43 -57.51 12.91 30.61
CA ASP A 43 -56.85 13.47 31.80
C ASP A 43 -56.83 15.02 31.81
N GLY A 44 -56.82 15.68 30.65
CA GLY A 44 -56.93 17.14 30.54
C GLY A 44 -55.62 17.88 30.19
N ASP A 45 -54.63 17.19 29.65
CA ASP A 45 -53.28 17.70 29.34
C ASP A 45 -53.22 18.61 28.09
N ASN A 46 -54.26 18.58 27.24
CA ASN A 46 -54.48 19.24 25.95
C ASN A 46 -53.93 18.51 24.71
N ILE A 47 -53.39 17.31 24.86
CA ILE A 47 -53.22 16.30 23.82
C ILE A 47 -54.58 15.56 23.68
N THR A 48 -54.67 14.46 22.94
CA THR A 48 -55.94 13.82 22.59
C THR A 48 -55.78 12.32 22.56
N ASP A 49 -56.70 11.52 23.13
CA ASP A 49 -56.54 10.06 23.37
C ASP A 49 -56.07 9.19 22.17
N SER A 50 -56.01 9.74 20.95
CA SER A 50 -55.55 9.09 19.71
C SER A 50 -54.17 9.52 19.22
N SER A 51 -53.48 10.36 19.98
CA SER A 51 -52.19 11.00 19.68
C SER A 51 -51.49 11.39 20.99
N ASP A 52 -51.75 10.59 22.02
CA ASP A 52 -51.43 10.78 23.42
C ASP A 52 -50.78 9.46 23.84
N ASN A 53 -49.49 9.46 24.17
CA ASN A 53 -48.77 8.26 24.61
C ASN A 53 -49.13 7.88 26.06
N CYS A 54 -49.76 8.78 26.83
CA CYS A 54 -50.38 8.47 28.12
C CYS A 54 -51.88 8.85 28.22
N PRO A 55 -52.81 8.18 27.50
CA PRO A 55 -54.26 8.53 27.39
C PRO A 55 -55.11 8.58 28.69
N SER A 56 -54.50 8.46 29.87
CA SER A 56 -55.16 8.67 31.15
C SER A 56 -54.27 9.33 32.23
N THR A 57 -53.05 9.72 31.90
CA THR A 57 -52.08 10.39 32.79
C THR A 57 -51.48 11.58 32.07
N ALA A 58 -51.85 12.79 32.51
CA ALA A 58 -51.52 14.02 31.78
C ALA A 58 -50.02 14.30 31.65
N ASN A 59 -49.45 14.11 30.46
CA ASN A 59 -48.09 14.44 30.05
C ASN A 59 -48.09 15.39 28.82
N PRO A 60 -48.30 16.70 29.03
CA PRO A 60 -48.52 17.66 27.93
C PRO A 60 -47.39 17.79 26.92
N ASP A 61 -46.19 17.36 27.31
CA ASP A 61 -44.96 17.48 26.55
C ASP A 61 -44.63 16.18 25.77
N GLN A 62 -45.30 15.06 26.11
CA GLN A 62 -45.25 13.76 25.41
C GLN A 62 -43.83 13.21 25.26
N GLU A 63 -43.08 13.30 26.37
CA GLU A 63 -41.80 12.62 26.56
C GLU A 63 -42.04 11.09 26.57
N ASP A 64 -41.07 10.37 26.01
CA ASP A 64 -41.11 8.98 25.48
C ASP A 64 -39.62 8.60 25.30
N LEU A 65 -38.94 8.26 26.40
CA LEU A 65 -37.47 8.17 26.48
C LEU A 65 -36.91 6.95 25.73
N ASP A 66 -37.49 5.77 25.96
CA ASP A 66 -37.11 4.50 25.31
C ASP A 66 -37.65 4.35 23.86
N GLY A 67 -38.71 5.11 23.52
CA GLY A 67 -39.35 5.07 22.21
C GLY A 67 -40.37 3.94 22.00
N ASP A 68 -40.79 3.22 23.04
CA ASP A 68 -41.84 2.16 22.99
C ASP A 68 -43.18 2.70 22.43
N GLY A 69 -43.44 4.00 22.63
CA GLY A 69 -44.69 4.68 22.26
C GLY A 69 -45.72 4.77 23.40
N THR A 70 -45.33 4.34 24.60
CA THR A 70 -45.84 4.74 25.91
C THR A 70 -44.98 5.93 26.39
N GLY A 71 -45.53 6.83 27.21
CA GLY A 71 -44.77 8.00 27.68
C GLY A 71 -44.32 7.85 29.12
N ASP A 72 -43.17 8.41 29.47
CA ASP A 72 -42.51 8.30 30.80
C ASP A 72 -43.49 8.47 31.98
N ALA A 73 -44.44 9.40 31.84
CA ALA A 73 -45.43 9.69 32.88
C ALA A 73 -46.44 8.56 33.17
N CYS A 74 -46.47 7.51 32.35
CA CYS A 74 -47.33 6.35 32.49
C CYS A 74 -46.66 5.02 32.11
N ASP A 75 -45.36 5.04 31.84
CA ASP A 75 -44.58 3.82 31.78
C ASP A 75 -44.43 3.16 33.15
N THR A 76 -43.74 2.03 33.15
CA THR A 76 -43.33 1.27 34.33
C THR A 76 -41.87 0.81 34.26
N ASP A 77 -41.15 1.25 33.23
CA ASP A 77 -39.83 0.88 32.73
C ASP A 77 -39.48 2.05 31.79
N THR A 78 -38.95 3.14 32.34
CA THR A 78 -39.03 4.49 31.71
C THR A 78 -38.00 4.69 30.60
N ASP A 79 -36.86 4.02 30.69
CA ASP A 79 -35.71 4.07 29.79
C ASP A 79 -35.50 2.77 29.01
N GLY A 80 -36.23 1.70 29.34
CA GLY A 80 -36.37 0.48 28.52
C GLY A 80 -35.31 -0.60 28.80
N ASP A 81 -34.63 -0.51 29.94
CA ASP A 81 -33.52 -1.37 30.33
C ASP A 81 -33.98 -2.75 30.87
N ASN A 82 -35.29 -2.92 31.08
CA ASN A 82 -36.01 -4.07 31.66
C ASN A 82 -36.07 -4.12 33.21
N VAL A 83 -35.62 -3.08 33.89
CA VAL A 83 -35.75 -2.85 35.34
C VAL A 83 -36.93 -1.91 35.60
N PRO A 84 -37.97 -2.32 36.36
CA PRO A 84 -39.12 -1.45 36.57
C PRO A 84 -38.84 -0.26 37.51
N ASP A 85 -39.37 0.95 37.24
CA ASP A 85 -39.09 2.20 38.02
C ASP A 85 -39.35 2.13 39.56
N GLU A 86 -40.04 1.10 40.07
CA GLU A 86 -40.22 0.88 41.52
C GLU A 86 -39.06 0.12 42.19
N SER A 87 -38.14 -0.43 41.39
CA SER A 87 -36.97 -1.26 41.75
C SER A 87 -35.66 -0.70 41.21
N ASP A 88 -35.76 0.09 40.16
CA ASP A 88 -34.68 0.73 39.43
C ASP A 88 -34.02 1.88 40.23
N ASN A 89 -32.69 1.87 40.34
CA ASN A 89 -31.90 2.92 40.96
C ASN A 89 -31.56 4.09 40.01
N CYS A 90 -31.70 3.93 38.69
CA CYS A 90 -31.50 4.97 37.68
C CYS A 90 -32.63 5.13 36.65
N ALA A 91 -33.90 5.10 37.07
CA ALA A 91 -35.14 5.19 36.25
C ALA A 91 -35.40 6.41 35.33
N ALA A 92 -34.37 6.93 34.68
CA ALA A 92 -34.36 7.79 33.49
C ALA A 92 -33.02 7.65 32.70
N ALA A 93 -32.25 6.59 32.91
CA ALA A 93 -30.96 6.27 32.31
C ALA A 93 -30.72 4.74 32.40
N PRO A 94 -30.67 3.99 31.28
CA PRO A 94 -30.60 2.53 31.31
C PRO A 94 -29.42 1.98 32.13
N ASN A 95 -29.67 1.12 33.11
CA ASN A 95 -28.64 0.37 33.83
C ASN A 95 -29.17 -1.03 34.27
N PRO A 96 -29.20 -2.01 33.35
CA PRO A 96 -29.80 -3.33 33.59
C PRO A 96 -29.17 -4.13 34.75
N ASP A 97 -27.90 -3.85 35.03
CA ASP A 97 -27.04 -4.37 36.09
C ASP A 97 -27.48 -3.94 37.51
N GLN A 98 -27.91 -2.68 37.65
CA GLN A 98 -28.27 -2.00 38.88
C GLN A 98 -27.10 -1.84 39.86
N GLU A 99 -25.92 -1.50 39.34
CA GLU A 99 -24.75 -1.16 40.15
C GLU A 99 -25.00 0.14 40.97
N ASP A 100 -24.41 0.21 42.16
CA ASP A 100 -24.68 1.13 43.29
C ASP A 100 -23.47 0.99 44.24
N LEU A 101 -22.30 1.42 43.76
CA LEU A 101 -20.98 1.11 44.31
C LEU A 101 -20.82 1.60 45.77
N ASP A 102 -21.20 2.85 46.06
CA ASP A 102 -21.19 3.41 47.41
C ASP A 102 -22.38 2.96 48.31
N GLY A 103 -23.45 2.46 47.69
CA GLY A 103 -24.67 2.02 48.37
C GLY A 103 -25.61 3.15 48.86
N ASP A 104 -25.55 4.35 48.28
CA ASP A 104 -26.48 5.48 48.49
C ASP A 104 -27.89 5.14 47.98
N GLY A 105 -27.98 4.40 46.86
CA GLY A 105 -29.21 3.98 46.20
C GLY A 105 -29.71 4.92 45.11
N ASN A 106 -28.84 5.77 44.56
CA ASN A 106 -28.80 5.98 43.10
C ASN A 106 -27.97 4.81 42.50
N GLY A 107 -27.91 4.67 41.19
CA GLY A 107 -26.95 3.75 40.57
C GLY A 107 -25.87 4.51 39.86
N ASP A 108 -24.76 3.84 39.56
CA ASP A 108 -23.53 4.49 39.09
C ASP A 108 -23.78 5.24 37.75
N ALA A 109 -24.60 4.65 36.87
CA ALA A 109 -25.12 5.31 35.64
C ALA A 109 -25.92 6.62 35.84
N CYS A 110 -26.22 7.03 37.08
CA CYS A 110 -26.93 8.27 37.39
C CYS A 110 -26.57 8.94 38.72
N ASP A 111 -25.54 8.49 39.45
CA ASP A 111 -24.88 9.33 40.44
C ASP A 111 -23.87 10.27 39.74
N ALA A 112 -22.94 10.84 40.51
CA ALA A 112 -21.95 11.80 40.02
C ALA A 112 -20.70 11.84 40.92
N ASP A 113 -20.48 10.80 41.73
CA ASP A 113 -19.50 10.63 42.85
C ASP A 113 -19.64 9.15 43.30
N ASP A 114 -19.40 8.21 42.36
CA ASP A 114 -19.84 6.80 42.42
C ASP A 114 -19.22 6.02 43.60
N ASP A 115 -18.07 6.45 44.09
CA ASP A 115 -17.36 5.83 45.22
C ASP A 115 -17.50 6.60 46.57
N ASN A 116 -18.12 7.79 46.53
CA ASN A 116 -18.35 8.75 47.64
C ASN A 116 -17.07 9.29 48.32
N ASP A 117 -15.96 9.36 47.59
CA ASP A 117 -14.76 10.13 47.86
C ASP A 117 -15.06 11.63 48.16
N GLY A 118 -15.98 12.20 47.37
CA GLY A 118 -16.31 13.62 47.39
C GLY A 118 -15.63 14.45 46.31
N THR A 119 -15.09 13.79 45.29
CA THR A 119 -14.77 14.30 43.96
C THR A 119 -15.93 13.90 43.01
N ASP A 120 -16.19 14.69 41.96
CA ASP A 120 -17.30 14.37 41.03
C ASP A 120 -16.68 13.59 39.83
N ASP A 121 -17.25 12.48 39.34
CA ASP A 121 -16.59 11.55 38.37
C ASP A 121 -16.02 12.23 37.10
N GLU A 122 -16.66 13.30 36.59
CA GLU A 122 -16.13 14.17 35.50
C GLU A 122 -14.75 14.81 35.82
N SER A 123 -14.23 14.61 37.03
CA SER A 123 -13.01 15.20 37.57
C SER A 123 -12.32 14.28 38.58
N ASP A 124 -12.72 13.01 38.62
CA ASP A 124 -12.11 11.96 39.44
C ASP A 124 -11.18 11.12 38.55
N ASN A 125 -9.94 10.91 38.98
CA ASN A 125 -8.99 10.03 38.28
C ASN A 125 -9.05 8.56 38.75
N CYS A 126 -9.88 8.24 39.74
CA CYS A 126 -10.31 6.88 40.06
C CYS A 126 -11.83 6.84 40.38
N PRO A 127 -12.73 7.03 39.38
CA PRO A 127 -14.18 7.17 39.62
C PRO A 127 -14.84 6.08 40.48
N VAL A 128 -14.24 4.89 40.54
CA VAL A 128 -14.73 3.72 41.29
C VAL A 128 -13.82 3.28 42.46
N VAL A 129 -12.77 4.05 42.80
CA VAL A 129 -11.80 3.68 43.87
C VAL A 129 -11.39 4.90 44.75
N PRO A 130 -11.88 5.00 46.00
CA PRO A 130 -11.78 6.24 46.79
C PRO A 130 -10.37 6.77 47.06
N ASN A 131 -10.04 7.91 46.44
CA ASN A 131 -8.69 8.49 46.42
C ASN A 131 -8.63 10.02 46.73
N GLU A 132 -9.15 10.48 47.89
CA GLU A 132 -9.36 11.90 48.33
C GLU A 132 -8.25 12.94 47.98
N ASP A 133 -7.01 12.51 47.73
CA ASP A 133 -5.88 13.35 47.32
C ASP A 133 -5.64 13.48 45.80
N GLN A 134 -6.27 12.65 44.97
CA GLN A 134 -6.20 12.66 43.49
C GLN A 134 -4.75 12.76 43.04
N THR A 135 -3.96 11.79 43.49
CA THR A 135 -2.59 11.60 43.03
C THR A 135 -2.62 10.79 41.74
N ASP A 136 -1.66 11.14 40.90
CA ASP A 136 -1.45 10.79 39.50
C ASP A 136 0.06 11.08 39.38
N ALA A 137 0.84 10.02 39.21
CA ALA A 137 2.28 10.01 39.45
C ALA A 137 3.10 10.20 38.17
N ASP A 138 2.64 9.62 37.07
CA ASP A 138 3.21 9.64 35.73
C ASP A 138 2.64 10.81 34.88
N GLY A 139 1.34 11.08 34.98
CA GLY A 139 0.63 12.14 34.26
C GLY A 139 -0.44 11.69 33.25
N ASP A 140 -0.82 10.40 33.19
CA ASP A 140 -1.72 9.89 32.14
C ASP A 140 -3.18 10.38 32.27
N GLY A 141 -3.71 10.42 33.49
CA GLY A 141 -5.09 10.75 33.81
C GLY A 141 -5.84 9.72 34.66
N ILE A 142 -5.26 8.54 34.91
CA ILE A 142 -5.65 7.58 35.95
C ILE A 142 -5.03 8.08 37.29
N GLY A 143 -5.25 7.41 38.42
CA GLY A 143 -4.69 7.84 39.70
C GLY A 143 -4.10 6.70 40.53
N ASP A 144 -3.10 7.01 41.36
CA ASP A 144 -2.27 6.04 42.12
C ASP A 144 -3.02 4.94 42.92
N ALA A 145 -4.35 5.06 43.08
CA ALA A 145 -5.20 4.13 43.82
C ALA A 145 -5.91 3.09 42.94
N CYS A 146 -5.98 3.31 41.63
CA CYS A 146 -6.60 2.47 40.61
C CYS A 146 -5.72 2.29 39.35
N ASP A 147 -4.53 2.88 39.37
CA ASP A 147 -3.51 2.79 38.34
C ASP A 147 -2.70 1.49 38.51
N GLU A 148 -2.60 0.71 37.43
CA GLU A 148 -1.93 -0.59 37.41
C GLU A 148 -0.45 -0.49 37.01
N ASP A 149 -0.03 0.63 36.40
CA ASP A 149 1.37 1.04 36.16
C ASP A 149 1.59 2.42 36.79
N LEU A 150 2.00 2.44 38.06
CA LEU A 150 2.07 3.67 38.87
C LEU A 150 3.10 4.71 38.37
N ASP A 151 3.88 4.42 37.34
CA ASP A 151 4.87 5.37 36.85
C ASP A 151 5.01 5.53 35.33
N GLY A 152 4.25 4.76 34.55
CA GLY A 152 4.07 4.92 33.11
C GLY A 152 5.28 4.41 32.33
N ASP A 153 5.80 3.23 32.72
CA ASP A 153 6.93 2.55 32.10
C ASP A 153 6.55 1.29 31.30
N ASP A 154 5.26 1.03 31.15
CA ASP A 154 4.67 -0.13 30.49
C ASP A 154 4.96 -1.46 31.22
N VAL A 155 5.12 -1.44 32.56
CA VAL A 155 5.26 -2.64 33.42
C VAL A 155 4.37 -2.57 34.66
N ASP A 156 3.43 -3.51 34.79
CA ASP A 156 2.49 -3.57 35.91
C ASP A 156 3.16 -3.55 37.29
N ASN A 157 2.54 -2.86 38.24
CA ASN A 157 2.99 -2.65 39.62
C ASN A 157 3.39 -3.93 40.41
N ASP A 158 2.86 -5.10 40.05
CA ASP A 158 3.18 -6.39 40.69
C ASP A 158 4.31 -7.16 39.97
N ALA A 159 4.61 -6.81 38.71
CA ALA A 159 5.74 -7.32 37.92
C ALA A 159 6.97 -6.40 37.99
N ASP A 160 6.76 -5.10 38.15
CA ASP A 160 7.82 -4.10 38.24
C ASP A 160 8.62 -4.23 39.55
N ASN A 161 9.96 -4.20 39.41
CA ASN A 161 10.89 -4.17 40.52
C ASN A 161 11.15 -2.76 41.09
N CYS A 162 10.50 -1.71 40.57
CA CYS A 162 10.48 -0.34 41.08
C CYS A 162 9.14 0.47 41.08
N PRO A 163 7.97 -0.08 41.52
CA PRO A 163 6.59 0.42 41.21
C PRO A 163 6.24 1.85 41.66
N ALA A 164 6.85 2.88 41.06
CA ALA A 164 6.82 4.32 41.37
C ALA A 164 8.06 5.11 40.83
N VAL A 165 8.99 4.48 40.09
CA VAL A 165 10.18 5.08 39.48
C VAL A 165 10.53 4.40 38.13
N PRO A 166 10.21 5.01 36.96
CA PRO A 166 10.26 4.36 35.65
C PRO A 166 11.59 3.70 35.29
N ASN A 167 11.50 2.44 34.84
CA ASN A 167 12.61 1.53 34.62
C ASN A 167 12.28 0.37 33.65
N ASN A 168 11.69 0.67 32.47
CA ASN A 168 11.10 -0.30 31.52
C ASN A 168 12.01 -1.53 31.20
N GLU A 169 13.33 -1.36 31.31
CA GLU A 169 14.36 -2.40 31.12
C GLU A 169 14.48 -3.39 32.32
N GLN A 170 13.68 -3.23 33.38
CA GLN A 170 13.55 -4.06 34.59
C GLN A 170 14.89 -4.54 35.18
N SER A 171 15.93 -3.71 35.09
CA SER A 171 17.30 -4.09 35.38
C SER A 171 17.55 -4.25 36.88
N ASP A 172 18.10 -5.40 37.27
CA ASP A 172 18.52 -5.74 38.64
C ASP A 172 19.97 -6.26 38.58
N LEU A 173 20.93 -5.38 38.87
CA LEU A 173 22.37 -5.62 38.67
C LEU A 173 22.98 -6.61 39.68
N ASP A 174 22.51 -6.66 40.93
CA ASP A 174 23.03 -7.54 41.97
C ASP A 174 22.15 -8.79 42.25
N GLY A 175 20.89 -8.78 41.82
CA GLY A 175 19.94 -9.87 41.89
C GLY A 175 19.17 -9.95 43.22
N ASP A 176 18.94 -8.83 43.91
CA ASP A 176 18.21 -8.78 45.19
C ASP A 176 16.68 -8.62 45.05
N GLY A 177 16.19 -8.28 43.85
CA GLY A 177 14.77 -8.11 43.53
C GLY A 177 14.23 -6.69 43.72
N ILE A 178 15.11 -5.69 43.80
CA ILE A 178 14.78 -4.27 43.71
C ILE A 178 15.51 -3.71 42.47
N GLY A 179 14.79 -3.03 41.57
CA GLY A 179 15.38 -2.53 40.34
C GLY A 179 16.43 -1.44 40.53
N ASP A 180 17.36 -1.37 39.58
CA ASP A 180 18.47 -0.42 39.52
C ASP A 180 18.01 1.05 39.69
N ALA A 181 16.77 1.38 39.29
CA ALA A 181 16.22 2.75 39.36
C ALA A 181 15.80 3.19 40.78
N CYS A 182 15.41 2.24 41.63
CA CYS A 182 14.89 2.50 42.97
C CYS A 182 15.69 1.84 44.11
N ASP A 183 16.60 0.91 43.79
CA ASP A 183 17.60 0.43 44.73
C ASP A 183 18.58 1.56 45.12
N ASN A 184 19.27 1.36 46.24
CA ASN A 184 20.18 2.31 46.86
C ASN A 184 21.59 1.70 47.10
N ASP A 185 21.91 0.50 46.61
CA ASP A 185 23.16 -0.28 46.79
C ASP A 185 23.43 -1.16 45.54
N ARG A 186 23.23 -0.58 44.33
CA ARG A 186 22.91 -1.27 43.06
C ARG A 186 23.83 -2.42 42.64
N ASP A 187 25.10 -2.38 42.98
CA ASP A 187 26.08 -3.42 42.61
C ASP A 187 26.36 -4.46 43.72
N GLY A 188 25.63 -4.40 44.84
CA GLY A 188 25.66 -5.36 45.93
C GLY A 188 26.95 -5.38 46.76
N ASP A 189 27.75 -4.30 46.76
CA ASP A 189 29.11 -4.31 47.31
C ASP A 189 29.25 -4.08 48.85
N ASP A 190 28.14 -3.76 49.54
CA ASP A 190 27.97 -3.21 50.91
C ASP A 190 28.13 -1.65 51.04
N HIS A 191 28.19 -0.86 49.96
CA HIS A 191 28.20 0.63 49.99
C HIS A 191 27.13 1.28 49.11
N THR A 192 26.00 1.67 49.72
CA THR A 192 24.96 2.48 49.05
C THR A 192 25.45 3.53 48.04
N ASP A 193 24.86 3.66 46.84
CA ASP A 193 25.34 4.51 45.71
C ASP A 193 25.79 5.91 46.13
N SER A 194 25.01 6.54 47.03
CA SER A 194 25.30 7.87 47.58
C SER A 194 26.61 8.00 48.38
N ASN A 195 27.28 6.87 48.65
CA ASN A 195 28.56 6.72 49.33
C ASN A 195 29.52 5.78 48.57
N ASP A 196 29.09 5.21 47.45
CA ASP A 196 29.91 4.48 46.49
C ASP A 196 30.65 5.47 45.56
N ASN A 197 31.80 5.04 45.03
CA ASN A 197 32.51 5.73 43.95
C ASN A 197 32.50 4.95 42.61
N CYS A 198 31.93 3.75 42.57
CA CYS A 198 31.51 3.00 41.38
C CYS A 198 30.15 2.30 41.60
N PRO A 199 29.02 3.03 41.73
CA PRO A 199 27.70 2.44 42.03
C PRO A 199 27.25 1.26 41.16
N ASP A 200 27.79 1.12 39.95
CA ASP A 200 27.43 0.08 38.99
C ASP A 200 28.51 -1.01 38.84
N VAL A 201 29.57 -1.01 39.66
CA VAL A 201 30.74 -1.90 39.49
C VAL A 201 31.39 -2.28 40.82
N ALA A 202 30.89 -3.38 41.42
CA ALA A 202 31.22 -3.85 42.76
C ALA A 202 32.71 -3.68 43.16
N ASN A 203 33.00 -2.65 43.96
CA ASN A 203 34.36 -2.27 44.33
C ASN A 203 34.62 -2.09 45.85
N PRO A 204 34.40 -3.11 46.74
CA PRO A 204 34.28 -2.93 48.21
C PRO A 204 35.46 -2.30 48.96
N ASP A 205 36.59 -2.05 48.29
CA ASP A 205 37.71 -1.30 48.81
C ASP A 205 37.70 0.22 48.56
N GLN A 206 36.75 0.74 47.75
CA GLN A 206 36.46 2.16 47.55
C GLN A 206 37.74 2.96 47.28
N LEU A 207 38.58 2.40 46.39
CA LEU A 207 39.83 3.02 45.99
C LEU A 207 39.54 4.10 44.97
N ASP A 208 40.05 5.30 45.25
CA ASP A 208 40.06 6.46 44.38
C ASP A 208 41.50 7.01 44.44
N GLN A 209 42.20 6.96 43.30
CA GLN A 209 43.63 7.21 43.22
C GLN A 209 44.01 8.67 42.98
N ASP A 210 43.17 9.46 42.32
CA ASP A 210 43.48 10.84 41.91
C ASP A 210 42.54 11.92 42.52
N ASN A 211 41.38 11.51 43.03
CA ASN A 211 40.46 12.19 43.96
C ASN A 211 39.47 13.15 43.27
N ASP A 212 38.91 12.69 42.15
CA ASP A 212 37.75 13.28 41.48
C ASP A 212 36.41 12.93 42.17
N GLY A 213 36.24 11.68 42.59
CA GLY A 213 35.01 11.13 43.16
C GLY A 213 34.59 9.77 42.57
N ILE A 214 35.25 9.30 41.52
CA ILE A 214 35.02 8.02 40.84
C ILE A 214 36.07 7.00 41.34
N GLY A 215 35.76 5.70 41.33
CA GLY A 215 36.64 4.66 41.86
C GLY A 215 37.55 4.01 40.81
N ASP A 216 38.73 3.53 41.23
CA ASP A 216 39.75 2.77 40.45
C ASP A 216 39.18 1.54 39.68
N ALA A 217 37.91 1.16 39.89
CA ALA A 217 37.20 0.06 39.23
C ALA A 217 36.35 0.50 38.02
N CYS A 218 35.90 1.76 37.96
CA CYS A 218 35.01 2.34 36.95
C CYS A 218 35.54 3.65 36.33
N ASP A 219 36.57 4.27 36.93
CA ASP A 219 37.34 5.41 36.39
C ASP A 219 37.96 5.07 35.02
N ALA A 220 37.46 5.73 33.96
CA ALA A 220 37.77 5.44 32.56
C ALA A 220 38.94 6.27 32.00
N ASP A 221 38.83 7.61 31.88
CA ASP A 221 39.97 8.56 31.83
C ASP A 221 39.50 10.05 31.77
N SER A 222 39.59 10.78 32.88
CA SER A 222 39.96 12.22 32.89
C SER A 222 39.03 13.35 32.35
N ASP A 223 37.76 13.11 31.98
CA ASP A 223 36.76 14.16 31.64
C ASP A 223 36.78 15.34 32.66
N THR A 224 36.99 16.57 32.18
CA THR A 224 37.14 17.78 33.01
C THR A 224 35.82 18.51 33.30
N ASP A 225 34.78 18.37 32.47
CA ASP A 225 33.54 19.15 32.58
C ASP A 225 32.23 18.36 32.66
N ASN A 226 32.28 17.03 32.49
CA ASN A 226 31.21 16.06 32.74
C ASN A 226 30.08 16.12 31.70
N ASP A 227 30.42 16.29 30.44
CA ASP A 227 29.47 16.29 29.31
C ASP A 227 29.22 14.88 28.73
N GLY A 228 30.04 13.91 29.11
CA GLY A 228 29.98 12.52 28.65
C GLY A 228 31.17 12.09 27.79
N LEU A 229 32.16 12.97 27.56
CA LEU A 229 33.31 12.71 26.70
C LEU A 229 34.66 12.97 27.41
N ASP A 230 35.59 12.01 27.29
CA ASP A 230 36.93 12.14 27.88
C ASP A 230 37.71 13.33 27.29
N ASP A 231 38.49 14.01 28.13
CA ASP A 231 39.40 15.18 27.91
C ASP A 231 40.30 15.14 26.65
N GLY A 232 40.41 13.96 26.02
CA GLY A 232 41.23 13.68 24.84
C GLY A 232 40.47 13.51 23.52
N ASP A 233 39.17 13.22 23.60
CA ASP A 233 38.25 13.05 22.46
C ASP A 233 37.20 14.18 22.40
N ASP A 234 37.00 14.92 23.49
CA ASP A 234 36.24 16.18 23.56
C ASP A 234 36.98 17.38 22.90
N ASN A 235 36.26 18.15 22.07
CA ASN A 235 36.70 19.37 21.38
C ASN A 235 36.51 20.67 22.18
N CYS A 236 35.83 20.63 23.33
CA CYS A 236 35.72 21.72 24.31
C CYS A 236 35.95 21.35 25.80
N PRO A 237 37.12 20.79 26.23
CA PRO A 237 37.40 20.26 27.61
C PRO A 237 37.39 21.21 28.81
N ALA A 238 36.39 22.08 28.90
CA ALA A 238 36.03 22.98 29.99
C ALA A 238 34.62 23.61 29.84
N VAL A 239 33.81 23.22 28.84
CA VAL A 239 32.47 23.71 28.53
C VAL A 239 31.61 22.59 27.94
N GLU A 240 30.71 22.04 28.75
CA GLU A 240 29.77 20.96 28.39
C GLU A 240 29.15 21.12 26.98
N ASN A 241 29.47 20.22 26.04
CA ASN A 241 28.92 20.18 24.68
C ASN A 241 28.83 18.73 24.12
N PRO A 242 27.86 17.92 24.59
CA PRO A 242 27.75 16.51 24.22
C PRO A 242 27.50 16.25 22.73
N ASP A 243 27.13 17.28 21.97
CA ASP A 243 26.93 17.24 20.52
C ASP A 243 28.22 17.39 19.70
N GLN A 244 29.30 17.90 20.31
CA GLN A 244 30.63 18.09 19.71
C GLN A 244 30.61 18.87 18.39
N LEU A 245 29.65 19.78 18.23
CA LEU A 245 29.52 20.57 17.00
C LEU A 245 30.79 21.44 16.78
N ASP A 246 31.36 21.38 15.57
CA ASP A 246 32.62 22.03 15.14
C ASP A 246 32.44 22.50 13.70
N THR A 247 31.77 23.65 13.54
CA THR A 247 31.21 24.15 12.27
C THR A 247 32.30 24.49 11.24
N ASP A 248 33.46 25.04 11.64
CA ASP A 248 34.60 25.30 10.75
C ASP A 248 35.61 24.13 10.63
N SER A 249 35.49 23.11 11.49
CA SER A 249 36.36 21.93 11.57
C SER A 249 37.83 22.23 11.93
N ASP A 250 38.08 23.29 12.72
CA ASP A 250 39.38 23.64 13.32
C ASP A 250 39.83 22.62 14.40
N GLY A 251 38.86 21.95 15.04
CA GLY A 251 39.05 21.10 16.22
C GLY A 251 38.82 21.82 17.54
N THR A 252 38.00 22.87 17.52
CA THR A 252 37.45 23.60 18.67
C THR A 252 35.93 23.59 18.50
N GLY A 253 35.17 23.11 19.47
CA GLY A 253 33.70 23.06 19.31
C GLY A 253 33.04 24.44 19.43
N ASP A 254 31.92 24.63 18.75
CA ASP A 254 31.14 25.89 18.70
C ASP A 254 30.78 26.40 20.11
N ALA A 255 30.53 25.49 21.07
CA ALA A 255 30.24 25.83 22.46
C ALA A 255 31.37 26.58 23.18
N CYS A 256 32.63 26.44 22.71
CA CYS A 256 33.80 27.09 23.28
C CYS A 256 34.65 27.90 22.29
N ASP A 257 34.27 27.96 21.01
CA ASP A 257 34.78 28.94 20.06
C ASP A 257 34.07 30.31 20.22
N SER A 258 34.30 31.19 19.26
CA SER A 258 33.95 32.61 19.23
C SER A 258 34.06 33.20 17.82
N ASP A 259 33.99 32.33 16.81
CA ASP A 259 34.16 32.54 15.36
C ASP A 259 33.70 31.22 14.68
N ASP A 260 32.52 30.69 15.04
CA ASP A 260 32.10 29.27 14.85
C ASP A 260 32.22 28.76 13.39
N ASP A 261 32.05 29.65 12.40
CA ASP A 261 32.21 29.34 10.96
C ASP A 261 33.60 29.62 10.36
N GLY A 262 34.53 30.12 11.18
CA GLY A 262 35.93 30.39 10.84
C GLY A 262 36.17 31.55 9.86
N ASP A 263 35.19 32.41 9.59
CA ASP A 263 35.34 33.49 8.61
C ASP A 263 36.21 34.67 9.10
N GLY A 264 36.25 34.89 10.42
CA GLY A 264 36.97 35.97 11.09
C GLY A 264 36.09 37.08 11.68
N VAL A 265 34.84 36.80 12.04
CA VAL A 265 33.88 37.72 12.66
C VAL A 265 33.30 37.08 13.93
N ASP A 266 33.61 37.65 15.11
CA ASP A 266 33.09 37.11 16.38
C ASP A 266 31.53 37.02 16.35
N ASP A 267 30.93 35.84 16.54
CA ASP A 267 29.47 35.49 16.52
C ASP A 267 28.57 36.45 17.31
N ASN A 268 29.09 36.98 18.41
CA ASN A 268 28.44 38.04 19.20
C ASN A 268 28.22 39.37 18.43
N THR A 269 28.78 39.48 17.23
CA THR A 269 28.62 40.55 16.25
C THR A 269 28.33 40.06 14.84
N ASP A 270 28.26 38.75 14.65
CA ASP A 270 27.88 38.13 13.40
C ASP A 270 26.35 38.16 13.21
N ASN A 271 25.89 38.29 11.96
CA ASN A 271 24.49 38.14 11.58
C ASN A 271 24.15 36.76 11.00
N CYS A 272 25.15 35.90 10.76
CA CYS A 272 25.05 34.46 10.50
C CYS A 272 26.14 33.68 11.25
N PRO A 273 26.03 33.48 12.57
CA PRO A 273 27.07 32.84 13.40
C PRO A 273 27.65 31.51 12.89
N THR A 274 26.89 30.74 12.12
CA THR A 274 27.24 29.40 11.63
C THR A 274 27.40 29.32 10.10
N ASP A 275 27.31 30.44 9.36
CA ASP A 275 27.35 30.46 7.89
C ASP A 275 28.28 31.57 7.35
N ALA A 276 29.54 31.18 7.11
CA ALA A 276 30.67 32.07 6.76
C ALA A 276 30.34 33.20 5.76
N ASN A 277 30.17 34.43 6.26
CA ASN A 277 29.63 35.57 5.52
C ASN A 277 30.36 36.91 5.76
N ALA A 278 31.69 36.94 5.92
CA ALA A 278 32.55 38.05 6.38
C ALA A 278 32.36 39.49 5.79
N GLY A 279 31.48 39.65 4.79
CA GLY A 279 30.94 40.93 4.33
C GLY A 279 29.82 41.49 5.22
N GLN A 280 29.10 40.65 5.96
CA GLN A 280 28.02 41.00 6.90
C GLN A 280 26.92 41.81 6.21
N GLU A 281 26.51 41.31 5.05
CA GLU A 281 25.37 41.82 4.29
C GLU A 281 24.04 41.39 4.95
N ASP A 282 23.05 42.28 4.86
CA ASP A 282 21.72 42.28 5.52
C ASP A 282 20.88 43.25 4.67
N LEU A 283 20.11 42.69 3.73
CA LEU A 283 19.46 43.43 2.64
C LEU A 283 18.13 44.07 3.07
N ASP A 284 17.28 43.34 3.80
CA ASP A 284 15.98 43.82 4.29
C ASP A 284 16.11 44.71 5.57
N GLY A 285 17.10 44.43 6.43
CA GLY A 285 17.37 45.13 7.68
C GLY A 285 16.75 44.50 8.94
N ASP A 286 16.35 43.23 8.93
CA ASP A 286 15.75 42.48 10.04
C ASP A 286 16.77 42.21 11.17
N GLY A 287 18.00 41.84 10.80
CA GLY A 287 19.11 41.55 11.71
C GLY A 287 19.78 40.18 11.50
N THR A 288 19.16 39.30 10.71
CA THR A 288 19.74 38.10 10.08
C THR A 288 20.65 38.55 8.92
N GLY A 289 21.55 37.68 8.45
CA GLY A 289 22.44 38.00 7.33
C GLY A 289 22.06 37.32 6.03
N ASP A 290 22.36 37.96 4.89
CA ASP A 290 22.05 37.50 3.53
C ASP A 290 22.47 36.04 3.22
N ALA A 291 23.38 35.45 4.02
CA ALA A 291 23.88 34.09 3.87
C ALA A 291 23.02 33.02 4.56
N CYS A 292 22.33 33.37 5.64
CA CYS A 292 21.52 32.48 6.50
C CYS A 292 20.05 32.92 6.60
N ASP A 293 19.66 33.95 5.85
CA ASP A 293 18.29 34.46 5.77
C ASP A 293 17.48 33.67 4.71
N SER A 294 16.26 33.25 5.06
CA SER A 294 15.36 32.53 4.16
C SER A 294 14.52 33.46 3.27
N ASP A 295 14.33 34.74 3.63
CA ASP A 295 13.58 35.76 2.87
C ASP A 295 14.47 37.02 2.77
N ARG A 296 15.46 36.99 1.88
CA ARG A 296 16.60 37.94 1.92
C ARG A 296 16.16 39.39 1.73
N ASP A 297 15.03 39.65 1.07
CA ASP A 297 14.58 41.01 0.80
C ASP A 297 13.30 41.45 1.53
N GLY A 298 12.72 40.54 2.32
CA GLY A 298 11.66 40.80 3.30
C GLY A 298 10.30 41.01 2.66
N ASP A 299 9.99 40.26 1.59
CA ASP A 299 8.74 40.37 0.84
C ASP A 299 7.65 39.37 1.28
N GLY A 300 8.06 38.28 1.93
CA GLY A 300 7.21 37.20 2.41
C GLY A 300 7.24 35.90 1.59
N VAL A 301 8.20 35.72 0.68
CA VAL A 301 8.45 34.48 -0.08
C VAL A 301 9.87 33.97 0.18
N ASP A 302 10.02 32.66 0.40
CA ASP A 302 11.34 32.08 0.70
C ASP A 302 12.24 31.98 -0.56
N ASN A 303 13.50 32.39 -0.41
CA ASN A 303 14.59 32.47 -1.40
C ASN A 303 14.78 31.22 -2.28
N ASN A 304 14.35 30.04 -1.82
CA ASN A 304 14.54 28.75 -2.49
C ASN A 304 13.44 27.76 -2.08
N PRO A 305 12.71 27.12 -3.01
CA PRO A 305 12.70 27.34 -4.46
C PRO A 305 11.79 28.48 -4.94
N HIS A 306 11.12 29.21 -4.04
CA HIS A 306 9.87 29.92 -4.38
C HIS A 306 10.02 31.36 -4.85
N ASP A 307 11.07 32.08 -4.47
CA ASP A 307 11.27 33.47 -4.88
C ASP A 307 12.04 33.57 -6.22
N ASN A 308 11.36 34.05 -7.27
CA ASN A 308 11.95 34.32 -8.58
C ASN A 308 12.66 35.70 -8.66
N CYS A 309 12.64 36.50 -7.58
CA CYS A 309 13.51 37.67 -7.41
C CYS A 309 14.18 37.78 -6.02
N PRO A 310 15.10 36.87 -5.60
CA PRO A 310 15.75 36.77 -4.25
C PRO A 310 16.58 37.95 -3.71
N ASN A 311 16.43 39.15 -4.28
CA ASN A 311 17.09 40.40 -3.93
C ASN A 311 16.27 41.66 -4.35
N VAL A 312 15.04 41.51 -4.87
CA VAL A 312 14.14 42.59 -5.32
C VAL A 312 12.66 42.26 -4.99
N PRO A 313 12.08 42.84 -3.91
CA PRO A 313 10.76 42.43 -3.39
C PRO A 313 9.62 42.45 -4.43
N ASN A 314 9.03 41.29 -4.69
CA ASN A 314 7.93 41.04 -5.64
C ASN A 314 6.88 40.02 -5.09
N PRO A 315 6.06 40.35 -4.06
CA PRO A 315 5.17 39.37 -3.40
C PRO A 315 4.02 38.79 -4.25
N GLY A 316 3.97 39.11 -5.55
CA GLY A 316 3.07 38.50 -6.53
C GLY A 316 3.74 37.42 -7.40
N GLN A 317 5.08 37.30 -7.33
CA GLN A 317 5.92 36.31 -8.04
C GLN A 317 5.61 36.22 -9.54
N GLU A 318 5.20 37.34 -10.15
CA GLU A 318 4.88 37.41 -11.58
C GLU A 318 6.13 37.19 -12.45
N ASP A 319 6.04 36.20 -13.33
CA ASP A 319 7.08 35.76 -14.28
C ASP A 319 6.37 35.41 -15.60
N ALA A 320 6.51 36.26 -16.61
CA ALA A 320 5.73 36.17 -17.85
C ALA A 320 6.42 35.39 -18.99
N ASP A 321 7.72 35.13 -18.93
CA ASP A 321 8.43 34.23 -19.85
C ASP A 321 8.75 32.84 -19.23
N ASN A 322 8.58 32.69 -17.91
CA ASN A 322 8.86 31.49 -17.12
C ASN A 322 10.34 31.08 -17.14
N ASP A 323 11.27 32.04 -17.30
CA ASP A 323 12.72 31.77 -17.24
C ASP A 323 13.25 31.56 -15.79
N GLY A 324 12.40 31.79 -14.78
CA GLY A 324 12.71 31.70 -13.36
C GLY A 324 13.24 33.01 -12.76
N ILE A 325 13.17 34.13 -13.51
CA ILE A 325 13.50 35.48 -13.05
C ILE A 325 12.27 36.37 -13.19
N GLY A 326 11.62 36.71 -12.08
CA GLY A 326 10.36 37.46 -12.12
C GLY A 326 10.44 38.84 -12.80
N ASP A 327 9.31 39.31 -13.32
CA ASP A 327 9.08 40.60 -14.01
C ASP A 327 9.72 41.81 -13.30
N ALA A 328 9.85 41.73 -11.97
CA ALA A 328 10.39 42.79 -11.13
C ALA A 328 11.93 42.92 -11.19
N CYS A 329 12.63 41.82 -11.51
CA CYS A 329 14.08 41.73 -11.54
C CYS A 329 14.68 41.27 -12.86
N ASP A 330 13.85 40.83 -13.84
CA ASP A 330 14.26 40.54 -15.23
C ASP A 330 15.23 41.63 -15.78
N PRO A 331 16.47 41.25 -16.13
CA PRO A 331 17.47 42.16 -16.68
C PRO A 331 17.36 42.39 -18.20
N LEU A 332 16.49 41.66 -18.90
CA LEU A 332 16.10 41.88 -20.29
C LEU A 332 15.02 42.97 -20.35
N THR A 333 14.48 43.22 -21.53
CA THR A 333 13.49 44.29 -21.74
C THR A 333 12.31 43.77 -22.54
N ASP A 334 11.99 42.50 -22.32
CA ASP A 334 11.39 41.55 -23.27
C ASP A 334 10.67 40.46 -22.43
N SER A 335 9.68 40.88 -21.64
CA SER A 335 9.15 40.11 -20.49
C SER A 335 8.29 38.89 -20.85
N ASP A 336 8.23 38.53 -22.13
CA ASP A 336 7.60 37.31 -22.64
C ASP A 336 8.53 36.59 -23.67
N ASP A 337 9.83 36.94 -23.69
CA ASP A 337 10.91 36.50 -24.60
C ASP A 337 10.53 36.33 -26.08
N ASP A 338 9.55 37.11 -26.57
CA ASP A 338 9.08 37.06 -27.96
C ASP A 338 10.11 37.66 -28.95
N GLY A 339 11.05 38.44 -28.42
CA GLY A 339 12.15 39.11 -29.12
C GLY A 339 11.85 40.54 -29.61
N VAL A 340 10.76 41.17 -29.15
CA VAL A 340 10.23 42.46 -29.59
C VAL A 340 10.20 43.55 -28.51
N GLY A 341 10.49 43.23 -27.25
CA GLY A 341 10.86 44.15 -26.18
C GLY A 341 9.90 45.31 -25.89
N ASN A 342 9.23 45.22 -24.73
CA ASN A 342 8.01 45.86 -24.22
C ASN A 342 7.72 47.34 -24.61
N GLU A 343 8.72 48.13 -25.04
CA GLU A 343 8.51 49.48 -25.61
C GLU A 343 7.95 49.49 -27.05
N ASN A 344 8.05 48.39 -27.80
CA ASN A 344 7.64 48.29 -29.22
C ASN A 344 6.58 47.22 -29.49
N ASP A 345 6.24 46.48 -28.44
CA ASP A 345 5.37 45.32 -28.45
C ASP A 345 3.88 45.72 -28.42
N ASN A 346 3.02 45.01 -29.17
CA ASN A 346 1.57 45.13 -29.11
C ASN A 346 0.86 44.13 -28.18
N CYS A 347 1.58 43.13 -27.63
CA CYS A 347 1.16 42.29 -26.51
C CYS A 347 2.28 42.12 -25.44
N PRO A 348 2.68 43.17 -24.69
CA PRO A 348 3.91 43.20 -23.85
C PRO A 348 4.04 42.26 -22.62
N LEU A 349 3.24 41.20 -22.56
CA LEU A 349 3.12 40.18 -21.51
C LEU A 349 2.56 38.84 -22.08
N ILE A 350 2.45 38.71 -23.42
CA ILE A 350 1.89 37.55 -24.12
C ILE A 350 2.62 37.44 -25.46
N ALA A 351 3.62 36.56 -25.52
CA ALA A 351 4.56 36.45 -26.62
C ALA A 351 3.88 36.40 -28.00
N ASN A 352 4.12 37.41 -28.84
CA ASN A 352 3.64 37.44 -30.22
C ASN A 352 4.72 37.93 -31.22
N PRO A 353 5.77 37.12 -31.49
CA PRO A 353 7.00 37.54 -32.21
C PRO A 353 6.80 38.13 -33.62
N ASP A 354 5.64 37.89 -34.24
CA ASP A 354 5.28 38.41 -35.55
C ASP A 354 4.58 39.78 -35.51
N GLN A 355 4.12 40.18 -34.31
CA GLN A 355 3.39 41.40 -34.00
C GLN A 355 2.17 41.57 -34.91
N ALA A 356 1.44 40.47 -35.11
CA ALA A 356 0.19 40.43 -35.85
C ALA A 356 -0.88 41.34 -35.20
N ASP A 357 -1.74 41.90 -36.05
CA ASP A 357 -2.69 43.00 -35.78
C ASP A 357 -3.63 43.03 -37.01
N LEU A 358 -4.54 42.05 -37.06
CA LEU A 358 -5.40 41.71 -38.19
C LEU A 358 -6.43 42.81 -38.47
N ASP A 359 -7.09 43.33 -37.42
CA ASP A 359 -8.06 44.42 -37.51
C ASP A 359 -7.40 45.83 -37.65
N ASN A 360 -6.14 45.98 -37.20
CA ASN A 360 -5.31 47.20 -37.19
C ASN A 360 -5.70 48.25 -36.11
N ASP A 361 -6.21 47.82 -34.96
CA ASP A 361 -6.47 48.57 -33.73
C ASP A 361 -5.18 48.99 -33.01
N GLY A 362 -4.19 48.09 -32.96
CA GLY A 362 -2.90 48.26 -32.29
C GLY A 362 -2.76 47.57 -30.93
N ILE A 363 -3.72 46.72 -30.56
CA ILE A 363 -3.51 45.51 -29.75
C ILE A 363 -3.00 44.41 -30.71
N GLY A 364 -2.29 43.39 -30.21
CA GLY A 364 -1.86 42.27 -31.07
C GLY A 364 -2.85 41.12 -31.08
N ASP A 365 -2.88 40.34 -32.17
CA ASP A 365 -3.87 39.27 -32.37
C ASP A 365 -3.90 38.25 -31.20
N ALA A 366 -2.75 38.02 -30.55
CA ALA A 366 -2.59 37.13 -29.39
C ALA A 366 -3.21 37.68 -28.07
N CYS A 367 -3.49 38.98 -28.00
CA CYS A 367 -4.06 39.64 -26.82
C CYS A 367 -5.29 40.51 -27.13
N ASP A 368 -5.84 40.40 -28.34
CA ASP A 368 -7.13 41.00 -28.72
C ASP A 368 -8.30 40.04 -28.43
N THR A 369 -9.49 40.62 -28.26
CA THR A 369 -10.75 39.96 -27.89
C THR A 369 -11.78 39.94 -29.03
N ASP A 370 -11.46 40.55 -30.17
CA ASP A 370 -12.28 40.72 -31.39
C ASP A 370 -11.29 40.75 -32.58
N THR A 371 -10.58 39.63 -32.81
CA THR A 371 -9.32 39.58 -33.58
C THR A 371 -9.48 40.01 -35.05
N ASP A 372 -10.65 39.83 -35.65
CA ASP A 372 -10.90 40.26 -37.04
C ASP A 372 -11.71 41.57 -37.17
N GLY A 373 -12.25 42.08 -36.05
CA GLY A 373 -12.99 43.34 -35.96
C GLY A 373 -14.41 43.32 -36.56
N ASP A 374 -15.02 42.15 -36.76
CA ASP A 374 -16.37 42.02 -37.30
C ASP A 374 -17.47 42.45 -36.28
N GLY A 375 -17.17 42.25 -34.98
CA GLY A 375 -18.02 42.59 -33.85
C GLY A 375 -18.74 41.42 -33.17
N ALA A 376 -18.45 40.18 -33.55
CA ALA A 376 -18.43 39.03 -32.63
C ALA A 376 -17.09 39.02 -31.87
N GLY A 377 -17.10 38.73 -30.56
CA GLY A 377 -15.85 38.55 -29.81
C GLY A 377 -15.43 37.08 -29.87
N ASN A 378 -14.13 36.81 -29.89
CA ASN A 378 -13.53 35.50 -30.19
C ASN A 378 -14.26 34.30 -29.54
N ASP A 379 -14.58 34.37 -28.23
CA ASP A 379 -15.31 33.34 -27.46
C ASP A 379 -16.74 33.01 -27.97
N THR A 380 -17.25 33.80 -28.91
CA THR A 380 -18.63 33.76 -29.42
C THR A 380 -18.71 33.87 -30.94
N ASP A 381 -17.56 33.87 -31.61
CA ASP A 381 -17.43 33.96 -33.04
C ASP A 381 -17.17 32.56 -33.61
N ASN A 382 -18.01 32.08 -34.53
CA ASN A 382 -17.77 30.82 -35.22
C ASN A 382 -16.80 30.91 -36.42
N CYS A 383 -16.25 32.10 -36.71
CA CYS A 383 -15.03 32.27 -37.53
C CYS A 383 -14.10 33.37 -36.97
N PRO A 384 -13.42 33.19 -35.81
CA PRO A 384 -12.66 34.23 -35.07
C PRO A 384 -11.54 35.00 -35.81
N THR A 385 -11.30 34.70 -37.09
CA THR A 385 -10.28 35.33 -37.94
C THR A 385 -10.82 35.75 -39.32
N THR A 386 -12.12 35.61 -39.58
CA THR A 386 -12.74 35.79 -40.91
C THR A 386 -14.18 36.34 -40.85
N ASP A 387 -14.32 37.68 -40.98
CA ASP A 387 -15.57 38.48 -40.97
C ASP A 387 -16.79 37.73 -41.54
N ASN A 388 -17.60 37.19 -40.63
CA ASN A 388 -18.75 36.35 -40.89
C ASN A 388 -19.97 36.76 -40.04
N SER A 389 -20.17 38.06 -39.83
CA SER A 389 -21.13 38.72 -38.91
C SER A 389 -22.64 38.33 -38.99
N ASP A 390 -23.01 37.31 -39.77
CA ASP A 390 -24.29 36.59 -39.67
C ASP A 390 -24.24 35.24 -38.93
N GLN A 391 -23.05 34.71 -38.63
CA GLN A 391 -22.77 33.55 -37.77
C GLN A 391 -23.63 32.34 -38.19
N LEU A 392 -23.58 32.05 -39.50
CA LEU A 392 -24.26 30.91 -40.09
C LEU A 392 -23.38 29.67 -39.96
N ASP A 393 -24.04 28.60 -39.56
CA ASP A 393 -23.54 27.26 -39.25
C ASP A 393 -24.70 26.35 -39.72
N THR A 394 -24.40 25.38 -40.59
CA THR A 394 -25.42 24.65 -41.37
C THR A 394 -25.59 23.20 -40.93
N ASP A 395 -24.51 22.53 -40.53
CA ASP A 395 -24.51 21.17 -40.00
C ASP A 395 -24.61 21.14 -38.45
N GLY A 396 -24.06 22.14 -37.77
CA GLY A 396 -24.07 22.34 -36.33
C GLY A 396 -22.75 22.03 -35.62
N ASP A 397 -21.61 21.95 -36.30
CA ASP A 397 -20.33 21.55 -35.70
C ASP A 397 -19.70 22.62 -34.79
N GLY A 398 -19.95 23.91 -35.08
CA GLY A 398 -19.44 25.06 -34.35
C GLY A 398 -18.47 25.95 -35.14
N LEU A 399 -18.08 25.56 -36.35
CA LEU A 399 -17.52 26.45 -37.36
C LEU A 399 -18.64 27.21 -38.07
N GLY A 400 -18.27 28.23 -38.85
CA GLY A 400 -19.24 28.96 -39.67
C GLY A 400 -18.97 28.78 -41.14
N ASN A 401 -20.02 28.79 -41.98
CA ASN A 401 -20.00 28.64 -43.44
C ASN A 401 -19.15 29.70 -44.22
N ALA A 402 -18.33 30.49 -43.53
CA ALA A 402 -17.36 31.43 -44.08
C ALA A 402 -15.89 30.99 -43.86
N CYS A 403 -15.65 30.05 -42.94
CA CYS A 403 -14.35 29.48 -42.56
C CYS A 403 -14.36 27.95 -42.43
N ASP A 404 -15.54 27.35 -42.39
CA ASP A 404 -15.79 25.95 -42.67
C ASP A 404 -15.49 25.65 -44.15
N ASP A 405 -14.94 24.45 -44.41
CA ASP A 405 -14.61 23.93 -45.73
C ASP A 405 -15.57 22.80 -46.16
N ASP A 406 -16.52 22.35 -45.32
CA ASP A 406 -17.56 21.31 -45.57
C ASP A 406 -18.92 21.74 -44.96
N ASP A 407 -19.67 22.60 -45.67
CA ASP A 407 -20.89 23.28 -45.19
C ASP A 407 -22.02 22.34 -44.67
N ASP A 408 -21.97 21.02 -44.87
CA ASP A 408 -23.00 20.08 -44.40
C ASP A 408 -22.52 18.81 -43.66
N GLY A 409 -21.21 18.65 -43.47
CA GLY A 409 -20.63 17.61 -42.62
C GLY A 409 -20.76 16.20 -43.19
N ASP A 410 -20.47 16.03 -44.49
CA ASP A 410 -20.49 14.73 -45.19
C ASP A 410 -19.11 14.14 -45.49
N ASP A 411 -18.04 14.75 -44.98
CA ASP A 411 -16.62 14.47 -45.25
C ASP A 411 -16.16 14.86 -46.69
N VAL A 412 -16.90 15.73 -47.38
CA VAL A 412 -16.56 16.22 -48.73
C VAL A 412 -16.63 17.74 -48.82
N GLY A 413 -15.45 18.36 -48.72
CA GLY A 413 -15.38 19.81 -48.75
C GLY A 413 -15.99 20.50 -49.99
N ASP A 414 -16.66 21.62 -49.73
CA ASP A 414 -17.43 22.57 -50.56
C ASP A 414 -16.95 22.76 -52.00
N THR A 415 -15.63 22.73 -52.19
CA THR A 415 -14.98 23.04 -53.47
C THR A 415 -14.97 21.88 -54.46
N VAL A 416 -15.19 20.66 -53.98
CA VAL A 416 -15.29 19.43 -54.76
C VAL A 416 -16.65 18.75 -54.64
N ASP A 417 -17.41 19.06 -53.61
CA ASP A 417 -18.76 18.54 -53.43
C ASP A 417 -19.75 19.00 -54.51
N ASN A 418 -20.62 18.08 -54.89
CA ASN A 418 -21.70 18.24 -55.84
C ASN A 418 -23.09 18.45 -55.20
N CYS A 419 -23.23 18.47 -53.86
CA CYS A 419 -24.38 19.04 -53.14
C CYS A 419 -24.06 19.86 -51.85
N PRO A 420 -23.34 21.02 -51.90
CA PRO A 420 -22.67 21.67 -50.73
C PRO A 420 -23.53 22.28 -49.61
N VAL A 421 -24.65 21.65 -49.25
CA VAL A 421 -25.60 21.97 -48.15
C VAL A 421 -26.63 20.81 -47.94
N ASP A 422 -26.45 19.64 -48.57
CA ASP A 422 -27.37 18.50 -48.67
C ASP A 422 -26.65 17.11 -48.66
N ALA A 423 -25.62 16.92 -47.83
CA ALA A 423 -24.90 15.69 -47.42
C ALA A 423 -25.01 14.42 -48.31
N ASN A 424 -23.92 14.10 -49.02
CA ASN A 424 -23.78 12.95 -49.91
C ASN A 424 -22.35 12.41 -50.11
N ALA A 425 -21.65 12.02 -49.03
CA ALA A 425 -20.27 11.50 -48.98
C ALA A 425 -19.78 10.61 -50.14
N ASP A 426 -20.67 9.84 -50.79
CA ASP A 426 -20.34 8.99 -51.93
C ASP A 426 -20.01 9.76 -53.23
N GLN A 427 -20.31 11.07 -53.28
CA GLN A 427 -20.14 11.98 -54.41
C GLN A 427 -20.67 11.42 -55.73
N ALA A 428 -21.69 10.55 -55.65
CA ALA A 428 -22.23 9.91 -56.83
C ALA A 428 -22.84 10.98 -57.75
N ASP A 429 -22.30 11.10 -58.96
CA ASP A 429 -22.84 11.91 -60.06
C ASP A 429 -23.01 10.96 -61.23
N GLN A 430 -24.14 10.24 -61.22
CA GLN A 430 -24.32 9.07 -62.07
C GLN A 430 -24.57 9.41 -63.55
N ASP A 431 -25.06 10.62 -63.87
CA ASP A 431 -25.21 11.09 -65.25
C ASP A 431 -24.06 12.00 -65.74
N GLY A 432 -23.28 12.59 -64.82
CA GLY A 432 -22.13 13.43 -65.09
C GLY A 432 -22.46 14.88 -65.39
N ASP A 433 -23.59 15.42 -64.91
CA ASP A 433 -23.96 16.83 -65.07
C ASP A 433 -23.36 17.77 -64.02
N GLY A 434 -22.84 17.21 -62.92
CA GLY A 434 -22.17 17.92 -61.83
C GLY A 434 -23.08 18.36 -60.68
N ILE A 435 -24.16 17.60 -60.44
CA ILE A 435 -25.05 17.69 -59.28
C ILE A 435 -25.09 16.29 -58.66
N GLY A 436 -24.91 16.17 -57.35
CA GLY A 436 -24.87 14.88 -56.67
C GLY A 436 -26.20 14.13 -56.65
N ASP A 437 -26.13 12.81 -56.67
CA ASP A 437 -27.21 11.84 -56.63
C ASP A 437 -28.25 12.10 -55.51
N ALA A 438 -27.84 12.75 -54.41
CA ALA A 438 -28.69 13.11 -53.27
C ALA A 438 -29.55 14.35 -53.53
N CYS A 439 -28.96 15.40 -54.12
CA CYS A 439 -29.67 16.63 -54.49
C CYS A 439 -30.21 16.64 -55.94
N ASP A 440 -29.84 15.66 -56.76
CA ASP A 440 -30.33 15.46 -58.13
C ASP A 440 -31.68 14.69 -58.20
N THR A 441 -32.41 14.98 -59.29
CA THR A 441 -33.77 14.51 -59.54
C THR A 441 -33.91 13.57 -60.75
N ASP A 442 -32.87 13.35 -61.55
CA ASP A 442 -32.86 12.60 -62.84
C ASP A 442 -31.53 11.84 -63.00
N ARG A 443 -31.22 10.98 -62.02
CA ARG A 443 -29.90 10.45 -61.63
C ARG A 443 -29.10 9.74 -62.73
N ASP A 444 -29.76 9.13 -63.71
CA ASP A 444 -29.10 8.46 -64.83
C ASP A 444 -29.11 9.26 -66.14
N GLY A 445 -29.65 10.49 -66.10
CA GLY A 445 -29.68 11.45 -67.20
C GLY A 445 -30.52 11.03 -68.40
N ASP A 446 -31.39 10.02 -68.26
CA ASP A 446 -32.20 9.52 -69.37
C ASP A 446 -33.37 10.47 -69.74
N GLY A 447 -33.78 11.32 -68.78
CA GLY A 447 -34.85 12.30 -68.90
C GLY A 447 -36.14 11.89 -68.18
N THR A 448 -36.04 11.11 -67.10
CA THR A 448 -37.13 10.44 -66.39
C THR A 448 -36.91 10.50 -64.87
N ASP A 449 -37.53 11.49 -64.20
CA ASP A 449 -37.35 11.73 -62.75
C ASP A 449 -37.33 10.43 -61.91
N ASN A 450 -36.33 10.25 -61.04
CA ASN A 450 -35.99 9.01 -60.29
C ASN A 450 -37.21 8.26 -59.70
N GLY A 451 -38.19 9.00 -59.19
CA GLY A 451 -39.44 8.44 -58.63
C GLY A 451 -40.39 7.79 -59.66
N THR A 452 -40.01 7.73 -60.93
CA THR A 452 -40.78 7.07 -62.01
C THR A 452 -39.97 6.09 -62.87
N ASP A 453 -38.69 5.88 -62.55
CA ASP A 453 -37.78 5.06 -63.32
C ASP A 453 -37.83 3.55 -62.95
N ASN A 454 -37.53 2.65 -63.89
CA ASN A 454 -37.42 1.20 -63.68
C ASN A 454 -36.01 0.61 -63.93
N CYS A 455 -35.03 1.44 -64.29
CA CYS A 455 -33.63 1.27 -63.97
C CYS A 455 -33.08 2.62 -63.43
N PRO A 456 -33.45 3.09 -62.21
CA PRO A 456 -33.06 4.41 -61.70
C PRO A 456 -31.56 4.70 -61.62
N LEU A 457 -30.72 3.72 -61.93
CA LEU A 457 -29.26 3.77 -61.93
C LEU A 457 -28.64 3.34 -63.27
N THR A 458 -29.43 3.19 -64.36
CA THR A 458 -28.94 2.66 -65.65
C THR A 458 -29.81 3.14 -66.80
N ALA A 459 -29.42 4.29 -67.38
CA ALA A 459 -30.10 5.03 -68.44
C ALA A 459 -30.87 4.17 -69.46
N ASN A 460 -32.20 4.13 -69.34
CA ASN A 460 -33.04 3.23 -70.12
C ASN A 460 -34.31 3.88 -70.71
N ALA A 461 -34.26 5.13 -71.19
CA ALA A 461 -35.36 6.05 -71.55
C ALA A 461 -36.58 5.56 -72.39
N ASP A 462 -36.65 4.28 -72.78
CA ASP A 462 -37.86 3.61 -73.21
C ASP A 462 -38.56 2.73 -72.14
N GLN A 463 -37.98 2.63 -70.93
CA GLN A 463 -38.43 1.94 -69.72
C GLN A 463 -38.81 0.48 -70.01
N ALA A 464 -37.93 -0.20 -70.75
CA ALA A 464 -38.15 -1.54 -71.26
C ALA A 464 -37.85 -2.62 -70.21
N ASP A 465 -38.93 -3.13 -69.62
CA ASP A 465 -38.98 -4.32 -68.77
C ASP A 465 -39.69 -5.44 -69.56
N THR A 466 -38.92 -6.42 -70.06
CA THR A 466 -39.42 -7.44 -71.00
C THR A 466 -40.18 -8.58 -70.33
N ASP A 467 -39.87 -8.95 -69.09
CA ASP A 467 -40.52 -10.05 -68.38
C ASP A 467 -41.48 -9.63 -67.25
N GLY A 468 -41.43 -8.37 -66.83
CA GLY A 468 -42.45 -7.67 -66.06
C GLY A 468 -42.20 -7.65 -64.55
N ASP A 469 -40.95 -7.74 -64.10
CA ASP A 469 -40.60 -7.94 -62.69
C ASP A 469 -40.34 -6.63 -61.91
N GLY A 470 -40.01 -5.54 -62.61
CA GLY A 470 -39.75 -4.23 -62.04
C GLY A 470 -38.35 -3.68 -62.29
N PHE A 471 -37.40 -4.51 -62.75
CA PHE A 471 -36.09 -4.08 -63.23
C PHE A 471 -36.07 -4.09 -64.77
N GLY A 472 -35.51 -3.07 -65.40
CA GLY A 472 -35.36 -3.03 -66.86
C GLY A 472 -34.28 -3.96 -67.39
N ASP A 473 -34.34 -4.28 -68.68
CA ASP A 473 -33.49 -5.26 -69.40
C ASP A 473 -31.96 -4.96 -69.39
N ALA A 474 -31.46 -3.97 -68.63
CA ALA A 474 -30.14 -3.36 -68.78
C ALA A 474 -29.08 -3.75 -67.73
N CYS A 475 -29.42 -4.40 -66.61
CA CYS A 475 -28.55 -4.53 -65.43
C CYS A 475 -28.54 -5.94 -64.74
N ASP A 476 -27.84 -6.96 -65.32
CA ASP A 476 -27.85 -8.41 -64.87
C ASP A 476 -26.66 -9.27 -65.48
N ASP A 477 -25.61 -9.75 -64.74
CA ASP A 477 -24.52 -10.77 -65.14
C ASP A 477 -23.37 -11.10 -64.06
N ASN A 478 -22.31 -11.97 -64.29
CA ASN A 478 -21.26 -12.48 -63.28
C ASN A 478 -19.83 -13.07 -63.79
N THR A 479 -18.84 -13.46 -62.91
CA THR A 479 -17.33 -13.77 -63.10
C THR A 479 -16.60 -14.94 -62.29
N ASP A 480 -15.25 -15.22 -62.46
CA ASP A 480 -14.24 -16.20 -61.80
C ASP A 480 -12.82 -16.13 -62.51
N SER A 481 -11.62 -16.19 -61.84
CA SER A 481 -10.27 -15.86 -62.40
C SER A 481 -9.12 -16.90 -62.49
N ASP A 482 -8.77 -17.69 -61.45
CA ASP A 482 -7.52 -18.51 -61.45
C ASP A 482 -7.66 -19.87 -62.21
N ASP A 483 -8.90 -20.25 -62.53
CA ASP A 483 -9.35 -21.49 -63.20
C ASP A 483 -9.26 -22.79 -62.33
N ASP A 484 -9.02 -22.74 -61.01
CA ASP A 484 -9.04 -23.92 -60.12
C ASP A 484 -10.47 -24.43 -59.78
N SER A 485 -11.47 -23.56 -59.93
CA SER A 485 -12.94 -23.69 -59.68
C SER A 485 -13.48 -23.06 -58.39
N ILE A 486 -12.67 -22.33 -57.64
CA ILE A 486 -13.08 -21.42 -56.56
C ILE A 486 -13.09 -19.98 -57.11
N PRO A 487 -14.20 -19.21 -57.00
CA PRO A 487 -14.21 -17.81 -57.42
C PRO A 487 -13.34 -16.94 -56.49
N ASP A 488 -12.74 -15.89 -57.04
CA ASP A 488 -11.73 -15.01 -56.40
C ASP A 488 -12.11 -14.50 -54.99
N GLU A 489 -13.40 -14.32 -54.71
CA GLU A 489 -13.94 -13.89 -53.41
C GLU A 489 -13.88 -14.97 -52.31
N ALA A 490 -13.43 -16.18 -52.64
CA ALA A 490 -13.48 -17.36 -51.77
C ALA A 490 -12.23 -18.25 -51.87
N ASP A 491 -11.16 -17.78 -52.52
CA ASP A 491 -9.89 -18.49 -52.74
C ASP A 491 -8.79 -17.92 -51.81
N ASN A 492 -8.16 -18.75 -50.98
CA ASN A 492 -7.05 -18.35 -50.09
C ASN A 492 -5.65 -18.42 -50.73
N CYS A 493 -5.52 -18.85 -51.98
CA CYS A 493 -4.39 -18.47 -52.84
C CYS A 493 -4.89 -18.01 -54.23
N PRO A 494 -5.51 -16.80 -54.39
CA PRO A 494 -6.20 -16.30 -55.60
C PRO A 494 -5.45 -16.28 -56.95
N ASN A 495 -4.20 -16.74 -56.98
CA ASN A 495 -3.33 -16.78 -58.14
C ASN A 495 -2.58 -18.13 -58.29
N ASP A 496 -2.69 -19.05 -57.31
CA ASP A 496 -1.85 -20.24 -57.17
C ASP A 496 -2.66 -21.52 -56.79
N ALA A 497 -3.82 -21.73 -57.43
CA ALA A 497 -4.55 -23.00 -57.58
C ALA A 497 -4.37 -24.08 -56.49
N ASN A 498 -4.95 -23.85 -55.32
CA ASN A 498 -4.97 -24.75 -54.16
C ASN A 498 -6.41 -25.20 -53.82
N SER A 499 -7.01 -26.00 -54.70
CA SER A 499 -8.42 -26.46 -54.62
C SER A 499 -8.88 -27.23 -53.37
N ASP A 500 -7.97 -27.48 -52.42
CA ASP A 500 -8.23 -27.99 -51.08
C ASP A 500 -8.33 -26.91 -50.00
N GLN A 501 -7.79 -25.70 -50.26
CA GLN A 501 -7.81 -24.53 -49.37
C GLN A 501 -7.27 -24.89 -47.99
N ALA A 502 -6.13 -25.60 -47.99
CA ALA A 502 -5.38 -25.91 -46.79
C ALA A 502 -4.63 -24.66 -46.32
N ASP A 503 -4.59 -24.51 -45.00
CA ASP A 503 -4.31 -23.31 -44.23
C ASP A 503 -4.04 -23.85 -42.81
N LEU A 504 -2.76 -23.97 -42.42
CA LEU A 504 -2.36 -24.76 -41.24
C LEU A 504 -2.42 -23.94 -39.95
N ASP A 505 -2.01 -22.67 -40.00
CA ASP A 505 -2.02 -21.70 -38.91
C ASP A 505 -3.33 -20.87 -38.86
N SER A 506 -4.10 -20.85 -39.96
CA SER A 506 -5.38 -20.14 -40.10
C SER A 506 -5.29 -18.61 -40.28
N ASP A 507 -4.18 -18.08 -40.81
CA ASP A 507 -4.02 -16.64 -41.09
C ASP A 507 -4.86 -16.17 -42.31
N GLY A 508 -5.28 -17.10 -43.18
CA GLY A 508 -6.05 -16.84 -44.40
C GLY A 508 -5.24 -16.85 -45.70
N ILE A 509 -3.96 -17.22 -45.64
CA ILE A 509 -3.07 -17.58 -46.73
C ILE A 509 -2.99 -19.12 -46.77
N GLY A 510 -2.99 -19.73 -47.96
CA GLY A 510 -2.93 -21.19 -48.03
C GLY A 510 -1.51 -21.76 -47.96
N ASP A 511 -1.34 -22.99 -47.41
CA ASP A 511 -0.06 -23.74 -47.27
C ASP A 511 0.89 -23.70 -48.49
N VAL A 512 0.32 -23.51 -49.68
CA VAL A 512 1.02 -23.53 -50.97
C VAL A 512 1.62 -22.18 -51.34
N CYS A 513 1.07 -21.09 -50.82
CA CYS A 513 1.53 -19.72 -51.00
C CYS A 513 2.19 -19.10 -49.74
N ASP A 514 2.22 -19.83 -48.61
CA ASP A 514 2.90 -19.42 -47.37
C ASP A 514 4.43 -19.64 -47.32
N ASN A 515 5.09 -18.94 -46.39
CA ASN A 515 6.52 -18.99 -46.07
C ASN A 515 6.79 -19.22 -44.56
N ASP A 516 5.78 -19.07 -43.70
CA ASP A 516 5.72 -19.51 -42.30
C ASP A 516 4.52 -20.48 -42.25
N LEU A 517 4.71 -21.74 -41.88
CA LEU A 517 3.67 -22.76 -42.12
C LEU A 517 2.85 -23.10 -40.87
N ASP A 518 3.32 -22.72 -39.69
CA ASP A 518 2.63 -22.95 -38.42
C ASP A 518 2.43 -21.67 -37.60
N GLY A 519 2.86 -20.52 -38.12
CA GLY A 519 2.51 -19.18 -37.63
C GLY A 519 3.31 -18.76 -36.40
N ASP A 520 4.51 -19.32 -36.24
CA ASP A 520 5.35 -19.15 -35.05
C ASP A 520 6.31 -17.95 -35.13
N GLY A 521 6.46 -17.37 -36.32
CA GLY A 521 7.31 -16.23 -36.62
C GLY A 521 8.60 -16.58 -37.37
N ASP A 522 9.02 -17.86 -37.36
CA ASP A 522 10.20 -18.34 -38.07
C ASP A 522 9.88 -18.89 -39.47
N ASN A 523 10.68 -18.49 -40.45
CA ASN A 523 10.45 -18.92 -41.83
C ASN A 523 10.88 -20.38 -42.00
N ASN A 524 10.08 -21.20 -42.70
CA ASN A 524 10.28 -22.62 -43.04
C ASN A 524 11.72 -23.09 -43.45
N ASP A 525 12.58 -22.17 -43.90
CA ASP A 525 13.97 -22.42 -44.35
C ASP A 525 15.02 -22.19 -43.23
N ALA A 526 14.61 -21.62 -42.09
CA ALA A 526 15.39 -21.28 -40.89
C ALA A 526 14.93 -22.06 -39.65
N ASP A 527 13.63 -22.31 -39.57
CA ASP A 527 12.95 -23.09 -38.52
C ASP A 527 13.46 -24.55 -38.41
N ASN A 528 13.69 -25.02 -37.18
CA ASN A 528 14.04 -26.39 -36.85
C ASN A 528 12.83 -27.34 -36.61
N CYS A 529 11.59 -26.83 -36.53
CA CYS A 529 10.34 -27.60 -36.62
C CYS A 529 9.27 -27.06 -37.61
N PRO A 530 9.51 -27.02 -38.95
CA PRO A 530 8.64 -26.41 -40.01
C PRO A 530 7.18 -26.86 -40.23
N THR A 531 6.54 -27.48 -39.24
CA THR A 531 5.11 -27.84 -39.19
C THR A 531 4.56 -27.90 -37.75
N THR A 532 5.34 -27.47 -36.75
CA THR A 532 5.05 -27.50 -35.32
C THR A 532 5.67 -26.27 -34.65
N ALA A 533 4.88 -25.20 -34.52
CA ALA A 533 5.29 -23.93 -33.93
C ALA A 533 6.15 -24.08 -32.67
N ASN A 534 7.37 -23.53 -32.71
CA ASN A 534 8.33 -23.52 -31.62
C ASN A 534 9.22 -22.24 -31.64
N PRO A 535 8.66 -21.05 -31.32
CA PRO A 535 9.35 -19.76 -31.48
C PRO A 535 10.69 -19.61 -30.72
N SER A 536 10.97 -20.48 -29.75
CA SER A 536 12.24 -20.51 -29.02
C SER A 536 13.38 -21.16 -29.81
N GLN A 537 13.08 -21.94 -30.85
CA GLN A 537 14.02 -22.73 -31.65
C GLN A 537 14.97 -23.59 -30.79
N ALA A 538 14.51 -24.00 -29.60
CA ALA A 538 15.28 -24.83 -28.67
C ALA A 538 15.70 -26.15 -29.32
N ASP A 539 16.96 -26.56 -29.09
CA ASP A 539 17.64 -27.74 -29.66
C ASP A 539 18.65 -28.22 -28.59
N THR A 540 18.15 -28.95 -27.59
CA THR A 540 18.89 -29.29 -26.35
C THR A 540 20.16 -30.10 -26.66
N ASP A 541 20.07 -31.13 -27.50
CA ASP A 541 21.21 -32.00 -27.84
C ASP A 541 22.08 -31.49 -29.01
N ASN A 542 21.59 -30.50 -29.77
CA ASN A 542 22.21 -29.90 -30.96
C ASN A 542 22.28 -30.85 -32.19
N ASP A 543 21.29 -31.73 -32.37
CA ASP A 543 21.06 -32.58 -33.56
C ASP A 543 20.60 -31.74 -34.78
N GLY A 544 19.79 -30.71 -34.53
CA GLY A 544 19.17 -29.85 -35.55
C GLY A 544 17.71 -30.19 -35.90
N LEU A 545 17.02 -30.95 -35.04
CA LEU A 545 15.59 -30.85 -34.82
C LEU A 545 15.36 -29.92 -33.61
N GLY A 546 14.20 -29.26 -33.55
CA GLY A 546 13.83 -28.52 -32.35
C GLY A 546 13.12 -29.42 -31.34
N ASN A 547 13.20 -29.09 -30.05
CA ASN A 547 12.61 -29.90 -28.97
C ASN A 547 11.12 -30.21 -29.19
N ALA A 548 10.36 -29.27 -29.78
CA ALA A 548 8.95 -29.46 -30.11
C ALA A 548 8.67 -30.54 -31.17
N CYS A 549 9.70 -31.05 -31.84
CA CYS A 549 9.60 -32.06 -32.90
C CYS A 549 10.69 -33.15 -32.88
N ASP A 550 11.51 -33.24 -31.83
CA ASP A 550 12.29 -34.45 -31.54
C ASP A 550 11.43 -35.49 -30.77
N GLU A 551 12.01 -36.67 -30.49
CA GLU A 551 11.40 -37.74 -29.67
C GLU A 551 12.33 -38.16 -28.48
N ASP A 552 13.50 -37.53 -28.30
CA ASP A 552 14.61 -37.85 -27.36
C ASP A 552 15.51 -36.58 -27.19
N ASP A 553 14.99 -35.57 -26.49
CA ASP A 553 15.45 -34.17 -26.44
C ASP A 553 16.92 -33.97 -26.00
N ASP A 554 17.44 -34.84 -25.12
CA ASP A 554 18.83 -34.80 -24.64
C ASP A 554 19.76 -35.89 -25.22
N ASN A 555 19.18 -36.79 -26.02
CA ASN A 555 19.84 -37.89 -26.73
C ASN A 555 20.56 -38.92 -25.83
N ASP A 556 20.07 -39.15 -24.61
CA ASP A 556 20.57 -40.23 -23.75
C ASP A 556 20.12 -41.63 -24.21
N GLY A 557 18.97 -41.70 -24.89
CA GLY A 557 18.35 -42.92 -25.41
C GLY A 557 17.10 -43.40 -24.67
N VAL A 558 16.39 -42.52 -23.97
CA VAL A 558 15.00 -42.67 -23.50
C VAL A 558 14.12 -41.69 -24.28
N ASP A 559 12.93 -42.13 -24.71
CA ASP A 559 12.02 -41.25 -25.49
C ASP A 559 11.26 -40.32 -24.50
N ASP A 560 11.13 -39.01 -24.76
CA ASP A 560 10.66 -37.97 -23.79
C ASP A 560 9.36 -38.34 -23.05
N GLY A 561 8.39 -38.91 -23.76
CA GLY A 561 7.10 -39.36 -23.19
C GLY A 561 7.21 -40.58 -22.25
N THR A 562 8.43 -41.01 -21.94
CA THR A 562 8.81 -41.99 -20.93
C THR A 562 10.04 -41.60 -20.13
N ASP A 563 10.59 -40.41 -20.40
CA ASP A 563 11.74 -39.86 -19.70
C ASP A 563 11.25 -39.02 -18.51
N ASN A 564 11.82 -39.24 -17.33
CA ASN A 564 11.53 -38.43 -16.16
C ASN A 564 12.48 -37.23 -15.97
N CYS A 565 13.49 -37.08 -16.83
CA CYS A 565 14.25 -35.84 -17.00
C CYS A 565 14.45 -35.50 -18.49
N PRO A 566 13.40 -35.19 -19.29
CA PRO A 566 13.48 -35.09 -20.75
C PRO A 566 14.54 -34.17 -21.36
N THR A 567 15.15 -33.27 -20.58
CA THR A 567 16.19 -32.34 -21.05
C THR A 567 17.54 -32.51 -20.34
N ILE A 568 17.68 -33.51 -19.44
CA ILE A 568 18.87 -33.75 -18.61
C ILE A 568 19.20 -35.25 -18.54
N ALA A 569 20.12 -35.66 -19.41
CA ALA A 569 20.49 -37.06 -19.66
C ALA A 569 20.71 -37.93 -18.41
N ASN A 570 19.74 -38.79 -18.09
CA ASN A 570 19.62 -39.59 -16.86
C ASN A 570 19.27 -41.08 -17.12
N GLY A 571 19.68 -41.68 -18.24
CA GLY A 571 19.12 -42.93 -18.82
C GLY A 571 19.24 -44.25 -18.04
N ASP A 572 19.48 -44.21 -16.72
CA ASP A 572 19.02 -45.23 -15.78
C ASP A 572 17.65 -44.98 -15.13
N GLN A 573 17.08 -43.77 -15.29
CA GLN A 573 15.71 -43.38 -14.94
C GLN A 573 15.43 -43.63 -13.45
N ALA A 574 16.26 -42.99 -12.64
CA ALA A 574 16.15 -42.99 -11.21
C ALA A 574 15.16 -41.89 -10.77
N ASN A 575 14.44 -42.19 -9.70
CA ASN A 575 13.36 -41.43 -9.07
C ASN A 575 13.19 -42.12 -7.71
N LEU A 576 13.60 -41.45 -6.64
CA LEU A 576 13.74 -42.01 -5.30
C LEU A 576 12.43 -41.86 -4.49
N ASP A 577 11.77 -40.71 -4.60
CA ASP A 577 10.54 -40.34 -3.88
C ASP A 577 9.25 -40.99 -4.47
N GLY A 578 9.13 -41.04 -5.81
CA GLY A 578 7.99 -41.56 -6.56
C GLY A 578 7.22 -40.56 -7.45
N ASP A 579 7.69 -39.33 -7.68
CA ASP A 579 6.96 -38.25 -8.38
C ASP A 579 6.91 -38.33 -9.94
N GLU A 580 6.88 -37.18 -10.64
CA GLU A 580 6.95 -37.04 -12.10
C GLU A 580 8.37 -36.68 -12.62
N PHE A 581 9.27 -36.16 -11.79
CA PHE A 581 10.68 -35.88 -12.07
C PHE A 581 11.58 -37.09 -11.70
N GLY A 582 12.87 -36.85 -11.43
CA GLY A 582 13.78 -37.86 -10.92
C GLY A 582 15.19 -37.34 -10.68
N ASP A 583 16.01 -38.13 -9.98
CA ASP A 583 17.24 -37.76 -9.26
C ASP A 583 18.28 -36.91 -10.03
N ALA A 584 18.16 -36.73 -11.35
CA ALA A 584 19.05 -35.90 -12.16
C ALA A 584 18.51 -34.50 -12.49
N CYS A 585 17.22 -34.26 -12.26
CA CYS A 585 16.50 -33.02 -12.55
C CYS A 585 15.46 -32.65 -11.46
N ASP A 586 15.34 -33.47 -10.42
CA ASP A 586 14.63 -33.11 -9.20
C ASP A 586 15.42 -32.08 -8.39
N ALA A 587 14.72 -31.33 -7.55
CA ALA A 587 15.30 -30.41 -6.58
C ALA A 587 15.27 -30.97 -5.14
N ASP A 588 14.38 -31.92 -4.86
CA ASP A 588 14.18 -32.63 -3.58
C ASP A 588 14.25 -34.14 -3.89
N GLU A 589 15.45 -34.77 -3.84
CA GLU A 589 15.65 -36.15 -4.35
C GLU A 589 14.73 -37.17 -3.65
N ASP A 590 14.27 -36.92 -2.41
CA ASP A 590 13.56 -37.91 -1.60
C ASP A 590 12.13 -37.54 -1.13
N GLY A 591 11.68 -36.33 -1.44
CA GLY A 591 10.29 -35.88 -1.37
C GLY A 591 9.85 -35.50 0.05
N ASP A 592 10.74 -34.88 0.82
CA ASP A 592 10.51 -34.52 2.22
C ASP A 592 10.02 -33.07 2.42
N GLY A 593 10.21 -32.22 1.40
CA GLY A 593 9.82 -30.82 1.37
C GLY A 593 10.97 -29.82 1.40
N LEU A 594 12.23 -30.27 1.28
CA LEU A 594 13.43 -29.43 1.31
C LEU A 594 14.33 -29.67 0.09
N ASP A 595 14.81 -28.59 -0.52
CA ASP A 595 15.74 -28.67 -1.65
C ASP A 595 17.10 -29.29 -1.23
N ASP A 596 17.67 -30.13 -2.09
CA ASP A 596 18.96 -30.87 -1.98
C ASP A 596 20.17 -30.04 -1.49
N ASP A 597 20.14 -28.71 -1.65
CA ASP A 597 21.23 -27.81 -1.24
C ASP A 597 21.04 -27.15 0.14
N VAL A 598 19.84 -27.31 0.72
CA VAL A 598 19.48 -26.98 2.10
C VAL A 598 19.36 -28.25 2.96
N ASP A 599 19.02 -29.39 2.35
CA ASP A 599 18.87 -30.65 3.07
C ASP A 599 20.22 -31.19 3.62
N ASN A 600 20.21 -31.58 4.91
CA ASN A 600 21.33 -32.22 5.58
C ASN A 600 21.40 -33.74 5.34
N CYS A 601 20.39 -34.35 4.71
CA CYS A 601 20.39 -35.74 4.26
C CYS A 601 19.77 -36.01 2.86
N PRO A 602 20.29 -35.43 1.74
CA PRO A 602 19.68 -35.39 0.37
C PRO A 602 19.45 -36.72 -0.37
N SER A 603 18.84 -37.71 0.30
CA SER A 603 18.49 -39.06 -0.17
C SER A 603 17.84 -39.92 0.94
N VAL A 604 17.54 -39.35 2.13
CA VAL A 604 16.94 -39.99 3.31
C VAL A 604 15.94 -39.08 4.07
N ALA A 605 14.93 -38.54 3.39
CA ALA A 605 13.72 -37.88 3.90
C ALA A 605 13.56 -37.77 5.44
N ASN A 606 13.81 -36.58 5.97
CA ASN A 606 13.85 -36.26 7.39
C ASN A 606 13.36 -34.82 7.69
N PRO A 607 12.08 -34.48 7.43
CA PRO A 607 11.59 -33.09 7.38
C PRO A 607 11.76 -32.21 8.64
N GLY A 608 12.25 -32.78 9.75
CA GLY A 608 12.63 -32.05 10.96
C GLY A 608 14.06 -31.50 10.96
N GLN A 609 14.91 -31.90 10.00
CA GLN A 609 16.33 -31.55 9.91
C GLN A 609 17.13 -31.72 11.20
N GLU A 610 16.79 -32.73 12.01
CA GLU A 610 17.52 -33.03 13.22
C GLU A 610 19.02 -33.29 12.92
N ASP A 611 19.90 -32.50 13.54
CA ASP A 611 21.36 -32.54 13.48
C ASP A 611 21.85 -32.32 14.92
N LEU A 612 21.88 -33.40 15.69
CA LEU A 612 22.04 -33.37 17.15
C LEU A 612 23.40 -32.82 17.62
N ASP A 613 24.45 -32.97 16.80
CA ASP A 613 25.81 -32.54 17.15
C ASP A 613 26.32 -31.30 16.37
N GLY A 614 25.63 -30.89 15.29
CA GLY A 614 25.93 -29.71 14.48
C GLY A 614 27.02 -29.92 13.43
N ASP A 615 27.29 -31.16 12.99
CA ASP A 615 28.26 -31.55 11.96
C ASP A 615 27.81 -31.19 10.53
N SER A 616 26.51 -30.90 10.34
CA SER A 616 25.83 -30.69 9.05
C SER A 616 25.59 -31.98 8.24
N ILE A 617 25.40 -33.09 8.95
CA ILE A 617 24.82 -34.34 8.45
C ILE A 617 23.65 -34.63 9.40
N GLY A 618 22.44 -34.85 8.88
CA GLY A 618 21.28 -35.09 9.76
C GLY A 618 21.29 -36.47 10.41
N ASP A 619 20.65 -36.59 11.58
CA ASP A 619 20.50 -37.83 12.37
C ASP A 619 19.94 -39.00 11.53
N ALA A 620 19.19 -38.71 10.45
CA ALA A 620 18.65 -39.73 9.54
C ALA A 620 19.70 -40.41 8.65
N CYS A 621 20.86 -39.77 8.42
CA CYS A 621 21.90 -40.23 7.52
C CYS A 621 23.33 -40.17 8.08
N ASP A 622 23.55 -39.68 9.30
CA ASP A 622 24.80 -39.89 10.03
C ASP A 622 24.92 -41.34 10.56
N SER A 623 25.88 -41.54 11.46
CA SER A 623 26.47 -42.81 11.85
C SER A 623 27.21 -42.76 13.19
N ASP A 624 27.11 -41.63 13.89
CA ASP A 624 27.70 -41.27 15.20
C ASP A 624 26.94 -40.02 15.70
N ASP A 625 25.59 -40.09 15.81
CA ASP A 625 24.64 -38.94 15.89
C ASP A 625 24.95 -37.89 16.99
N ASP A 626 25.70 -38.24 18.04
CA ASP A 626 26.12 -37.34 19.13
C ASP A 626 27.63 -37.01 19.15
N ASN A 627 28.35 -37.43 18.11
CA ASN A 627 29.79 -37.32 17.87
C ASN A 627 30.70 -37.75 19.04
N ASP A 628 30.26 -38.65 19.94
CA ASP A 628 31.12 -39.13 21.03
C ASP A 628 32.28 -40.03 20.57
N GLY A 629 32.12 -40.65 19.40
CA GLY A 629 33.07 -41.54 18.77
C GLY A 629 32.70 -43.02 18.85
N VAL A 630 31.41 -43.34 18.95
CA VAL A 630 30.84 -44.69 19.00
C VAL A 630 29.66 -44.78 18.02
N GLU A 631 29.91 -45.43 16.87
CA GLU A 631 28.88 -45.68 15.83
C GLU A 631 27.55 -46.18 16.44
N ASP A 632 26.40 -45.55 16.15
CA ASP A 632 25.06 -45.73 16.79
C ASP A 632 24.61 -47.19 16.87
N ASP A 633 24.92 -47.97 15.82
CA ASP A 633 24.69 -49.43 15.71
C ASP A 633 25.43 -50.24 16.82
N ALA A 634 26.27 -49.58 17.60
CA ALA A 634 27.05 -50.06 18.74
C ALA A 634 26.95 -49.17 20.01
N ASP A 635 26.25 -48.03 19.95
CA ASP A 635 26.01 -47.14 21.08
C ASP A 635 24.84 -47.61 21.95
N ASN A 636 24.88 -47.32 23.26
CA ASN A 636 23.78 -47.56 24.20
C ASN A 636 23.02 -46.30 24.64
N CYS A 637 23.45 -45.11 24.21
CA CYS A 637 22.73 -43.83 24.19
C CYS A 637 23.02 -43.05 22.88
N PRO A 638 22.58 -43.50 21.69
CA PRO A 638 22.87 -42.84 20.40
C PRO A 638 22.63 -41.32 20.32
N ALA A 639 21.68 -40.81 21.11
CA ALA A 639 21.32 -39.40 21.13
C ALA A 639 21.86 -38.65 22.37
N THR A 640 22.89 -39.15 23.06
CA THR A 640 23.43 -38.50 24.28
C THR A 640 24.85 -38.97 24.60
N ALA A 641 25.85 -38.17 24.19
CA ALA A 641 27.26 -38.51 24.22
C ALA A 641 27.76 -39.12 25.55
N ASN A 642 28.07 -40.42 25.53
CA ASN A 642 28.34 -41.21 26.72
C ASN A 642 29.59 -42.14 26.64
N ALA A 643 30.60 -41.83 25.82
CA ALA A 643 31.76 -42.60 25.33
C ALA A 643 32.50 -43.59 26.26
N ASP A 644 32.18 -43.64 27.56
CA ASP A 644 32.54 -44.72 28.46
C ASP A 644 31.58 -45.93 28.45
N GLN A 645 30.39 -45.79 27.83
CA GLN A 645 29.38 -46.83 27.59
C GLN A 645 29.04 -47.56 28.90
N SER A 646 28.71 -46.76 29.92
CA SER A 646 28.29 -47.22 31.23
C SER A 646 26.85 -47.74 31.19
N ASP A 647 26.62 -48.83 31.92
CA ASP A 647 25.43 -49.69 31.86
C ASP A 647 25.48 -50.59 33.12
N ILE A 648 24.73 -50.21 34.16
CA ILE A 648 24.76 -50.82 35.49
C ILE A 648 23.94 -52.12 35.56
N ASP A 649 22.78 -52.17 34.94
CA ASP A 649 21.83 -53.29 34.99
C ASP A 649 22.10 -54.37 33.91
N VAL A 650 22.68 -53.96 32.78
CA VAL A 650 23.02 -54.74 31.58
C VAL A 650 21.82 -55.13 30.69
N ASP A 651 20.87 -54.21 30.50
CA ASP A 651 19.75 -54.33 29.56
C ASP A 651 20.12 -53.98 28.09
N GLY A 652 20.98 -52.97 27.90
CA GLY A 652 21.41 -52.46 26.59
C GLY A 652 21.25 -50.96 26.37
N THR A 653 20.66 -50.25 27.32
CA THR A 653 20.61 -48.78 27.44
C THR A 653 21.81 -48.29 28.27
N GLY A 654 22.20 -47.02 28.20
CA GLY A 654 23.33 -46.48 28.97
C GLY A 654 22.92 -45.67 30.19
N ASP A 655 23.73 -45.70 31.26
CA ASP A 655 23.46 -45.05 32.57
C ASP A 655 23.04 -43.56 32.49
N VAL A 656 23.32 -42.88 31.37
CA VAL A 656 23.05 -41.47 31.09
C VAL A 656 21.66 -41.24 30.46
N CYS A 657 21.18 -42.17 29.62
CA CYS A 657 19.88 -42.12 28.94
C CYS A 657 18.87 -43.19 29.44
N ASP A 658 19.29 -44.05 30.37
CA ASP A 658 18.46 -45.09 30.97
C ASP A 658 17.60 -44.51 32.10
N SER A 659 16.29 -44.68 31.99
CA SER A 659 15.33 -44.24 33.01
C SER A 659 15.30 -45.14 34.23
N ASP A 660 15.68 -46.43 34.17
CA ASP A 660 15.73 -47.38 35.30
C ASP A 660 17.17 -47.93 35.44
N ARG A 661 18.09 -47.08 35.90
CA ARG A 661 19.55 -47.30 35.85
C ARG A 661 20.03 -48.60 36.51
N ASP A 662 19.24 -49.25 37.37
CA ASP A 662 19.65 -50.50 38.02
C ASP A 662 18.73 -51.72 37.80
N GLY A 663 17.72 -51.58 36.94
CA GLY A 663 16.91 -52.68 36.41
C GLY A 663 15.95 -53.26 37.46
N ASP A 664 15.33 -52.36 38.21
CA ASP A 664 14.53 -52.57 39.41
C ASP A 664 13.02 -52.72 39.13
N ASP A 665 12.62 -52.33 37.91
CA ASP A 665 11.26 -51.98 37.47
C ASP A 665 10.75 -50.62 38.04
N TRP A 666 11.64 -49.65 38.32
CA TRP A 666 11.33 -48.28 38.80
C TRP A 666 12.23 -47.21 38.16
N ASP A 667 11.62 -46.12 37.65
CA ASP A 667 12.39 -45.02 37.06
C ASP A 667 13.19 -44.22 38.11
N ASN A 668 14.37 -43.71 37.75
CA ASN A 668 15.36 -43.04 38.60
C ASN A 668 14.80 -41.92 39.49
N ASP A 669 13.83 -41.17 38.98
CA ASP A 669 13.21 -40.03 39.68
C ASP A 669 12.12 -40.48 40.67
N SER A 670 11.71 -41.76 40.58
CA SER A 670 10.75 -42.44 41.47
C SER A 670 11.36 -43.56 42.31
N ASP A 671 12.63 -43.95 42.07
CA ASP A 671 13.37 -44.90 42.89
C ASP A 671 13.98 -44.19 44.11
N ASN A 672 13.70 -44.69 45.31
CA ASN A 672 14.27 -44.17 46.56
C ASN A 672 15.68 -44.71 46.89
N CYS A 673 16.29 -45.54 46.03
CA CYS A 673 17.75 -45.70 45.98
C CYS A 673 18.30 -45.91 44.52
N PRO A 674 18.35 -44.86 43.63
CA PRO A 674 18.63 -44.87 42.16
C PRO A 674 19.94 -45.49 41.61
N SER A 675 20.46 -46.52 42.26
CA SER A 675 21.72 -47.23 41.97
C SER A 675 21.91 -48.51 42.84
N VAL A 676 20.89 -48.93 43.61
CA VAL A 676 20.93 -50.07 44.54
C VAL A 676 19.65 -50.94 44.60
N ALA A 677 19.00 -51.23 43.47
CA ALA A 677 18.02 -52.31 43.25
C ALA A 677 17.24 -52.81 44.49
N ASN A 678 16.17 -52.09 44.80
CA ASN A 678 15.16 -52.35 45.83
C ASN A 678 13.74 -52.40 45.23
N PRO A 679 13.33 -53.48 44.53
CA PRO A 679 12.04 -53.53 43.81
C PRO A 679 10.81 -53.55 44.71
N ASP A 680 11.00 -53.56 46.03
CA ASP A 680 9.94 -53.35 47.01
C ASP A 680 9.77 -51.88 47.44
N GLN A 681 10.61 -50.96 46.90
CA GLN A 681 10.72 -49.53 47.22
C GLN A 681 10.51 -49.26 48.70
N ALA A 682 11.09 -50.16 49.50
CA ALA A 682 10.65 -50.40 50.85
C ALA A 682 11.20 -49.30 51.75
N ASP A 683 10.46 -48.21 51.85
CA ASP A 683 10.79 -47.11 52.73
C ASP A 683 9.88 -47.19 53.97
N GLN A 684 10.43 -47.66 55.09
CA GLN A 684 9.75 -47.57 56.38
C GLN A 684 9.80 -46.15 56.94
N ASP A 685 10.77 -45.37 56.46
CA ASP A 685 11.27 -44.12 56.99
C ASP A 685 10.85 -42.92 56.11
N THR A 686 10.09 -43.16 55.03
CA THR A 686 9.33 -42.24 54.14
C THR A 686 9.99 -40.89 53.81
N ASP A 687 11.31 -40.76 53.97
CA ASP A 687 12.09 -39.53 53.80
C ASP A 687 12.61 -39.36 52.36
N GLY A 688 12.23 -40.28 51.46
CA GLY A 688 12.70 -40.36 50.08
C GLY A 688 13.96 -41.20 49.91
N ILE A 689 14.45 -41.85 50.98
CA ILE A 689 15.62 -42.73 50.96
C ILE A 689 15.18 -44.12 51.45
N GLY A 690 15.14 -45.12 50.56
CA GLY A 690 14.61 -46.44 50.90
C GLY A 690 15.36 -47.17 52.03
N ASP A 691 14.74 -48.17 52.69
CA ASP A 691 15.36 -49.05 53.72
C ASP A 691 16.70 -49.66 53.26
N ALA A 692 16.89 -49.80 51.94
CA ALA A 692 18.11 -50.31 51.34
C ALA A 692 19.30 -49.35 51.51
N CYS A 693 19.03 -48.05 51.66
CA CYS A 693 19.99 -46.96 51.82
C CYS A 693 19.86 -46.10 53.12
N ASP A 694 18.74 -46.12 53.88
CA ASP A 694 18.47 -45.28 55.08
C ASP A 694 18.86 -45.85 56.50
N THR A 695 18.74 -45.03 57.58
CA THR A 695 19.22 -45.21 58.96
C THR A 695 18.43 -44.63 60.18
N ASP A 696 17.22 -44.02 60.11
CA ASP A 696 16.58 -43.28 61.24
C ASP A 696 15.38 -44.00 61.98
N SER A 697 14.41 -43.29 62.60
CA SER A 697 13.33 -43.85 63.47
C SER A 697 12.13 -42.91 63.76
N ASP A 698 11.56 -42.26 62.75
CA ASP A 698 10.20 -41.69 62.79
C ASP A 698 9.17 -42.85 62.50
N SER A 699 7.85 -42.62 62.47
CA SER A 699 6.82 -43.67 62.24
C SER A 699 6.07 -43.53 60.91
N ASP A 700 5.89 -42.29 60.49
CA ASP A 700 5.23 -41.77 59.29
C ASP A 700 6.20 -40.88 58.52
N ASN A 701 7.14 -40.24 59.25
CA ASN A 701 8.36 -39.65 58.73
C ASN A 701 8.17 -38.35 57.96
N ASP A 702 7.32 -37.51 58.53
CA ASP A 702 7.18 -36.11 58.18
C ASP A 702 8.21 -35.21 58.90
N GLY A 703 9.09 -35.80 59.72
CA GLY A 703 10.10 -35.10 60.52
C GLY A 703 9.66 -34.77 61.94
N LEU A 704 8.49 -35.21 62.38
CA LEU A 704 7.92 -35.00 63.72
C LEU A 704 7.73 -36.33 64.47
N ASP A 705 8.64 -36.65 65.41
CA ASP A 705 8.50 -37.74 66.42
C ASP A 705 7.00 -37.96 66.81
N ASP A 706 6.45 -39.19 66.72
CA ASP A 706 5.01 -39.56 66.89
C ASP A 706 4.29 -39.18 68.22
N GLY A 707 4.90 -38.33 69.05
CA GLY A 707 4.32 -37.66 70.20
C GLY A 707 4.13 -36.13 70.11
N GLU A 708 4.57 -35.47 69.03
CA GLU A 708 4.28 -34.05 68.76
C GLU A 708 3.30 -33.84 67.58
N ASP A 709 3.08 -34.89 66.79
CA ASP A 709 2.20 -34.99 65.63
C ASP A 709 0.67 -35.14 65.96
N ASN A 710 -0.20 -34.51 65.16
CA ASN A 710 -1.67 -34.56 65.18
C ASN A 710 -2.30 -35.67 64.31
N CYS A 711 -1.56 -36.29 63.37
CA CYS A 711 -1.88 -37.54 62.69
C CYS A 711 -0.83 -38.70 62.83
N PRO A 712 -0.50 -39.23 64.04
CA PRO A 712 0.56 -40.25 64.33
C PRO A 712 0.50 -41.67 63.72
N ALA A 713 -0.03 -41.79 62.51
CA ALA A 713 0.14 -42.91 61.59
C ALA A 713 -0.02 -42.51 60.10
N VAL A 714 0.01 -41.21 59.76
CA VAL A 714 -0.21 -40.59 58.44
C VAL A 714 0.60 -39.28 58.39
N PRO A 715 1.68 -39.19 57.60
CA PRO A 715 2.61 -38.05 57.67
C PRO A 715 1.96 -36.72 57.29
N ASN A 716 2.13 -35.69 58.12
CA ASN A 716 1.71 -34.31 57.84
C ASN A 716 2.60 -33.28 58.61
N ALA A 717 3.78 -33.00 58.05
CA ALA A 717 4.82 -32.14 58.64
C ALA A 717 4.34 -30.72 58.98
N ASP A 718 3.36 -30.26 58.21
CA ASP A 718 2.66 -28.97 58.29
C ASP A 718 1.70 -28.89 59.48
N GLN A 719 1.17 -30.02 59.94
CA GLN A 719 0.23 -30.15 61.06
C GLN A 719 -1.05 -29.32 60.86
N SER A 720 -1.52 -29.27 59.60
CA SER A 720 -2.78 -28.67 59.17
C SER A 720 -4.00 -29.27 59.91
N ASP A 721 -5.01 -28.44 60.16
CA ASP A 721 -6.16 -28.61 61.09
C ASP A 721 -7.15 -27.44 60.80
N VAL A 722 -7.76 -27.43 59.60
CA VAL A 722 -8.56 -26.31 59.04
C VAL A 722 -9.77 -25.96 59.92
N ASP A 723 -10.59 -26.95 60.31
CA ASP A 723 -11.73 -26.72 61.22
C ASP A 723 -11.31 -26.46 62.69
N GLY A 724 -10.09 -26.85 63.07
CA GLY A 724 -9.52 -26.68 64.40
C GLY A 724 -10.03 -27.66 65.47
N ASP A 725 -10.53 -28.83 65.10
CA ASP A 725 -10.91 -29.96 65.98
C ASP A 725 -9.71 -30.50 66.79
N GLY A 726 -8.51 -30.45 66.20
CA GLY A 726 -7.28 -31.04 66.74
C GLY A 726 -7.02 -32.47 66.25
N THR A 727 -7.62 -32.84 65.12
CA THR A 727 -7.28 -33.96 64.25
C THR A 727 -6.72 -33.33 62.98
N GLY A 728 -5.57 -33.79 62.48
CA GLY A 728 -5.01 -33.16 61.27
C GLY A 728 -5.80 -33.49 60.02
N ASP A 729 -5.81 -32.60 59.03
CA ASP A 729 -6.73 -32.67 57.89
C ASP A 729 -6.60 -34.00 57.12
N VAL A 730 -5.37 -34.47 56.92
CA VAL A 730 -5.06 -35.78 56.28
C VAL A 730 -5.63 -37.00 57.02
N CYS A 731 -6.06 -36.84 58.27
CA CYS A 731 -6.65 -37.90 59.07
C CYS A 731 -8.04 -37.57 59.65
N ASP A 732 -8.65 -36.46 59.24
CA ASP A 732 -10.09 -36.21 59.42
C ASP A 732 -10.92 -36.82 58.25
N SER A 733 -12.22 -36.48 58.22
CA SER A 733 -13.25 -37.02 57.35
C SER A 733 -14.30 -35.99 56.91
N ASP A 734 -14.18 -34.77 57.44
CA ASP A 734 -15.02 -33.57 57.26
C ASP A 734 -14.08 -32.40 57.65
N ALA A 735 -13.04 -32.14 56.83
CA ALA A 735 -11.80 -31.43 57.25
C ALA A 735 -11.94 -29.92 57.38
N ASP A 736 -12.88 -29.31 56.67
CA ASP A 736 -13.24 -27.89 56.76
C ASP A 736 -14.45 -27.62 57.69
N GLY A 737 -15.21 -28.68 58.01
CA GLY A 737 -16.39 -28.64 58.87
C GLY A 737 -17.66 -28.10 58.21
N ASP A 738 -17.73 -28.07 56.88
CA ASP A 738 -18.92 -27.70 56.08
C ASP A 738 -20.11 -28.64 56.35
N GLY A 739 -19.84 -29.93 56.59
CA GLY A 739 -20.83 -30.97 56.85
C GLY A 739 -21.03 -31.99 55.73
N THR A 740 -20.18 -31.95 54.70
CA THR A 740 -20.00 -32.93 53.63
C THR A 740 -18.80 -33.82 53.96
N ASP A 741 -18.92 -35.15 53.82
CA ASP A 741 -17.79 -36.05 54.10
C ASP A 741 -16.79 -35.93 52.91
N ASN A 742 -15.48 -35.65 53.12
CA ASN A 742 -14.43 -35.39 52.10
C ASN A 742 -14.42 -36.30 50.84
N GLY A 743 -15.02 -37.50 50.91
CA GLY A 743 -15.13 -38.44 49.77
C GLY A 743 -16.43 -38.30 48.96
N SER A 744 -17.18 -37.21 49.15
CA SER A 744 -18.38 -36.80 48.41
C SER A 744 -18.53 -35.27 48.44
N ASP A 745 -17.40 -34.62 48.68
CA ASP A 745 -17.17 -33.20 48.78
C ASP A 745 -16.30 -32.82 47.59
N ASN A 746 -16.68 -31.80 46.83
CA ASN A 746 -15.86 -31.29 45.74
C ASN A 746 -14.88 -30.18 46.15
N CYS A 747 -15.02 -29.62 47.36
CA CYS A 747 -14.02 -28.77 48.00
C CYS A 747 -13.64 -29.25 49.41
N PRO A 748 -12.95 -30.41 49.56
CA PRO A 748 -12.72 -31.08 50.86
C PRO A 748 -11.94 -30.29 51.93
N MET A 749 -11.49 -29.07 51.61
CA MET A 749 -10.72 -28.15 52.46
C MET A 749 -11.33 -26.73 52.51
N THR A 750 -12.39 -26.44 51.73
CA THR A 750 -12.97 -25.09 51.56
C THR A 750 -14.51 -25.14 51.55
N ALA A 751 -15.10 -24.66 52.64
CA ALA A 751 -16.51 -24.89 52.98
C ALA A 751 -17.55 -24.36 51.96
N ASN A 752 -18.15 -25.27 51.17
CA ASN A 752 -19.12 -24.98 50.11
C ASN A 752 -20.42 -25.83 50.21
N GLU A 753 -21.33 -25.48 51.15
CA GLU A 753 -22.55 -26.25 51.50
C GLU A 753 -23.48 -26.62 50.31
N ASP A 754 -23.36 -25.96 49.16
CA ASP A 754 -24.13 -26.17 47.93
C ASP A 754 -23.47 -27.03 46.85
N GLN A 755 -22.14 -27.18 46.86
CA GLN A 755 -21.38 -28.09 45.96
C GLN A 755 -21.72 -27.83 44.48
N THR A 756 -21.56 -26.57 44.05
CA THR A 756 -21.55 -26.20 42.64
C THR A 756 -20.19 -26.55 41.99
N ASP A 757 -20.23 -26.66 40.67
CA ASP A 757 -19.36 -27.49 39.79
C ASP A 757 -19.80 -27.07 38.38
N SER A 758 -19.15 -26.02 37.85
CA SER A 758 -19.65 -25.22 36.72
C SER A 758 -19.24 -25.78 35.35
N ASP A 759 -17.97 -26.18 35.22
CA ASP A 759 -17.40 -26.83 34.04
C ASP A 759 -17.76 -28.35 33.98
N GLY A 760 -17.77 -29.03 35.14
CA GLY A 760 -18.07 -30.44 35.30
C GLY A 760 -16.88 -31.38 35.55
N ASP A 761 -15.67 -30.91 35.90
CA ASP A 761 -14.50 -31.78 36.13
C ASP A 761 -14.65 -32.64 37.41
N GLY A 762 -15.25 -32.08 38.46
CA GLY A 762 -15.49 -32.70 39.76
C GLY A 762 -14.75 -32.08 40.97
N ILE A 763 -14.04 -30.97 40.78
CA ILE A 763 -13.76 -29.91 41.75
C ILE A 763 -15.06 -29.06 41.84
N GLY A 764 -15.03 -27.82 42.34
CA GLY A 764 -16.20 -26.96 42.39
C GLY A 764 -15.88 -25.52 42.73
N ASP A 765 -16.72 -24.59 42.28
CA ASP A 765 -16.49 -23.12 42.20
C ASP A 765 -16.01 -22.38 43.48
N ALA A 766 -15.87 -23.04 44.63
CA ALA A 766 -15.32 -22.48 45.86
C ALA A 766 -13.84 -22.87 46.11
N CYS A 767 -13.29 -23.73 45.26
CA CYS A 767 -11.91 -24.24 45.29
C CYS A 767 -11.46 -24.77 43.92
N ASP A 768 -12.24 -24.51 42.87
CA ASP A 768 -11.71 -24.47 41.52
C ASP A 768 -10.94 -23.18 41.39
N ASP A 769 -9.77 -23.32 40.78
CA ASP A 769 -8.94 -22.20 40.38
C ASP A 769 -9.05 -22.00 38.85
N ASP A 770 -9.88 -22.77 38.12
CA ASP A 770 -10.20 -22.70 36.66
C ASP A 770 -11.70 -23.02 36.50
N LEU A 771 -12.56 -22.00 36.46
CA LEU A 771 -14.02 -22.16 36.62
C LEU A 771 -14.75 -22.71 35.40
N ASP A 772 -14.08 -22.77 34.24
CA ASP A 772 -14.69 -23.16 32.96
C ASP A 772 -14.03 -24.36 32.24
N GLY A 773 -12.84 -24.79 32.71
CA GLY A 773 -12.14 -26.00 32.31
C GLY A 773 -11.27 -25.82 31.06
N ASP A 774 -10.75 -24.61 30.88
CA ASP A 774 -9.93 -24.12 29.79
C ASP A 774 -8.46 -24.59 29.89
N GLY A 775 -7.90 -24.57 31.11
CA GLY A 775 -6.49 -24.79 31.42
C GLY A 775 -5.72 -23.56 31.88
N THR A 776 -6.37 -22.41 32.03
CA THR A 776 -5.88 -21.15 32.62
C THR A 776 -6.53 -20.95 34.00
N ASP A 777 -5.79 -20.42 34.97
CA ASP A 777 -6.33 -20.18 36.31
C ASP A 777 -7.13 -18.85 36.34
N ASP A 778 -8.31 -18.81 36.98
CA ASP A 778 -9.28 -17.69 37.06
C ASP A 778 -8.67 -16.31 37.35
N ASP A 779 -7.68 -16.25 38.25
CA ASP A 779 -6.98 -15.02 38.65
C ASP A 779 -6.05 -14.48 37.52
N THR A 780 -5.89 -15.25 36.43
CA THR A 780 -5.05 -14.98 35.25
C THR A 780 -5.77 -15.25 33.93
N ASP A 781 -7.05 -15.64 33.98
CA ASP A 781 -7.88 -15.91 32.82
C ASP A 781 -8.58 -14.61 32.41
N ASN A 782 -8.38 -14.16 31.17
CA ASN A 782 -9.05 -12.98 30.63
C ASN A 782 -10.52 -13.25 30.22
N CYS A 783 -10.98 -14.50 30.31
CA CYS A 783 -12.38 -14.91 30.20
C CYS A 783 -12.81 -16.00 31.22
N PRO A 784 -12.82 -15.77 32.56
CA PRO A 784 -13.01 -16.79 33.62
C PRO A 784 -14.33 -17.60 33.64
N LEU A 785 -15.17 -17.48 32.61
CA LEU A 785 -16.46 -18.14 32.44
C LEU A 785 -16.73 -18.58 30.98
N VAL A 786 -15.79 -18.37 30.05
CA VAL A 786 -15.91 -18.66 28.60
C VAL A 786 -14.62 -19.26 28.01
N PRO A 787 -14.53 -20.60 27.84
CA PRO A 787 -13.24 -21.26 27.61
C PRO A 787 -12.49 -20.80 26.35
N ASN A 788 -11.29 -20.26 26.52
CA ASN A 788 -10.42 -19.67 25.51
C ASN A 788 -8.91 -20.01 25.71
N PRO A 789 -8.45 -21.28 25.54
CA PRO A 789 -7.15 -21.75 26.07
C PRO A 789 -5.88 -21.19 25.38
N GLY A 790 -6.06 -20.20 24.51
CA GLY A 790 -4.99 -19.41 23.92
C GLY A 790 -4.82 -18.03 24.58
N GLN A 791 -5.75 -17.61 25.45
CA GLN A 791 -5.75 -16.31 26.14
C GLN A 791 -5.47 -15.15 25.16
N GLY A 792 -6.19 -15.19 24.03
CA GLY A 792 -6.15 -14.13 23.02
C GLY A 792 -6.82 -12.89 23.56
N ASP A 793 -6.18 -11.75 23.31
CA ASP A 793 -6.56 -10.40 23.70
C ASP A 793 -5.91 -9.51 22.63
N ILE A 794 -6.71 -9.07 21.65
CA ILE A 794 -6.20 -8.42 20.44
C ILE A 794 -5.98 -6.91 20.63
N ASP A 795 -6.78 -6.24 21.47
CA ASP A 795 -6.66 -4.81 21.77
C ASP A 795 -5.87 -4.49 23.05
N GLY A 796 -5.75 -5.47 23.96
CA GLY A 796 -5.02 -5.36 25.22
C GLY A 796 -5.85 -4.76 26.37
N ASP A 797 -7.19 -4.80 26.31
CA ASP A 797 -8.05 -4.25 27.37
C ASP A 797 -8.20 -5.16 28.60
N GLY A 798 -7.71 -6.41 28.52
CA GLY A 798 -7.76 -7.40 29.59
C GLY A 798 -8.99 -8.31 29.56
N LEU A 799 -9.91 -8.16 28.59
CA LEU A 799 -10.94 -9.12 28.24
C LEU A 799 -10.49 -9.96 27.04
N GLY A 800 -10.62 -11.28 27.12
CA GLY A 800 -10.22 -12.13 26.00
C GLY A 800 -11.20 -12.10 24.82
N ASP A 801 -10.70 -12.31 23.60
CA ASP A 801 -11.46 -12.36 22.32
C ASP A 801 -12.72 -13.27 22.35
N ALA A 802 -12.79 -14.20 23.31
CA ALA A 802 -13.89 -15.15 23.44
C ALA A 802 -15.08 -14.63 24.26
N CYS A 803 -14.86 -13.63 25.11
CA CYS A 803 -15.85 -13.02 25.99
C CYS A 803 -16.04 -11.52 25.78
N ASP A 804 -15.11 -10.86 25.09
CA ASP A 804 -15.30 -9.52 24.57
C ASP A 804 -16.33 -9.45 23.42
N LEU A 805 -16.72 -8.23 23.05
CA LEU A 805 -17.71 -7.90 22.02
C LEU A 805 -17.15 -6.98 20.92
N ASP A 806 -15.96 -6.39 21.07
CA ASP A 806 -15.35 -5.38 20.20
C ASP A 806 -13.83 -5.67 20.14
N SER A 807 -13.47 -6.88 19.67
CA SER A 807 -12.19 -7.56 19.98
C SER A 807 -10.91 -6.80 19.61
N ASP A 808 -10.99 -5.73 18.82
CA ASP A 808 -9.85 -4.91 18.44
C ASP A 808 -9.95 -3.42 18.89
N GLY A 809 -10.93 -3.10 19.74
CA GLY A 809 -11.07 -1.80 20.39
C GLY A 809 -11.36 -0.62 19.44
N ASP A 810 -11.81 -0.89 18.22
CA ASP A 810 -12.07 0.15 17.21
C ASP A 810 -13.37 0.94 17.47
N GLY A 811 -14.30 0.35 18.22
CA GLY A 811 -15.61 0.89 18.53
C GLY A 811 -16.76 0.33 17.68
N VAL A 812 -16.62 -0.88 17.12
CA VAL A 812 -17.62 -1.56 16.28
C VAL A 812 -17.72 -3.04 16.68
N ASP A 813 -18.83 -3.41 17.34
CA ASP A 813 -19.05 -4.79 17.79
C ASP A 813 -18.73 -5.85 16.70
N ASP A 814 -17.98 -6.91 17.05
CA ASP A 814 -17.59 -8.10 16.26
C ASP A 814 -18.65 -8.62 15.26
N GLY A 815 -19.93 -8.49 15.63
CA GLY A 815 -21.07 -9.00 14.88
C GLY A 815 -21.57 -8.11 13.75
N ASP A 816 -21.19 -6.83 13.74
CA ASP A 816 -21.47 -5.83 12.70
C ASP A 816 -20.18 -5.31 12.01
N ASP A 817 -18.99 -5.65 12.55
CA ASP A 817 -17.66 -5.36 11.99
C ASP A 817 -17.27 -6.24 10.78
N ASN A 818 -16.56 -5.65 9.81
CA ASN A 818 -15.95 -6.31 8.65
C ASN A 818 -14.45 -6.67 8.80
N CYS A 819 -13.78 -6.27 9.89
CA CYS A 819 -12.44 -6.74 10.28
C CYS A 819 -12.27 -7.00 11.80
N PRO A 820 -12.95 -8.02 12.41
CA PRO A 820 -13.02 -8.27 13.89
C PRO A 820 -11.73 -8.70 14.60
N SER A 821 -10.59 -8.13 14.20
CA SER A 821 -9.24 -8.43 14.69
C SER A 821 -8.19 -7.44 14.16
N ILE A 822 -8.56 -6.38 13.43
CA ILE A 822 -7.67 -5.35 12.86
C ILE A 822 -8.41 -3.99 12.86
N PRO A 823 -8.06 -3.06 13.78
CA PRO A 823 -8.88 -1.88 14.05
C PRO A 823 -9.11 -1.02 12.81
N ASN A 824 -10.37 -0.87 12.37
CA ASN A 824 -10.73 -0.17 11.15
C ASN A 824 -12.00 0.73 11.25
N PRO A 825 -12.09 1.74 12.14
CA PRO A 825 -13.37 2.39 12.59
C PRO A 825 -14.21 3.10 11.51
N THR A 826 -13.73 3.09 10.27
CA THR A 826 -14.39 3.60 9.08
C THR A 826 -15.18 2.55 8.31
N GLN A 827 -14.96 1.26 8.58
CA GLN A 827 -15.65 0.12 7.96
C GLN A 827 -15.63 0.22 6.42
N LEU A 828 -14.42 0.48 5.88
CA LEU A 828 -14.22 0.61 4.44
C LEU A 828 -14.14 -0.79 3.81
N ASP A 829 -14.77 -0.91 2.64
CA ASP A 829 -15.02 -2.14 1.89
C ASP A 829 -15.09 -1.70 0.41
N GLY A 830 -13.94 -1.77 -0.26
CA GLY A 830 -13.68 -1.19 -1.58
C GLY A 830 -14.42 -1.91 -2.71
N ASP A 831 -14.43 -3.24 -2.67
CA ASP A 831 -15.02 -4.10 -3.70
C ASP A 831 -16.50 -4.49 -3.40
N GLY A 832 -16.92 -4.50 -2.13
CA GLY A 832 -18.25 -4.85 -1.66
C GLY A 832 -18.48 -6.33 -1.31
N ASP A 833 -17.41 -7.09 -1.06
CA ASP A 833 -17.38 -8.51 -0.66
C ASP A 833 -17.97 -8.74 0.75
N GLY A 834 -17.62 -7.86 1.69
CA GLY A 834 -18.00 -7.93 3.10
C GLY A 834 -16.86 -8.23 4.08
N ILE A 835 -15.62 -8.35 3.61
CA ILE A 835 -14.38 -8.14 4.37
C ILE A 835 -14.03 -6.63 4.28
N GLY A 836 -13.30 -6.08 5.25
CA GLY A 836 -12.85 -4.68 5.19
C GLY A 836 -11.45 -4.50 4.64
N ASP A 837 -11.18 -3.35 4.02
CA ASP A 837 -9.89 -3.05 3.35
C ASP A 837 -8.65 -3.21 4.27
N ALA A 838 -8.84 -3.13 5.59
CA ALA A 838 -7.78 -3.31 6.58
C ALA A 838 -7.35 -4.77 6.79
N CYS A 839 -8.21 -5.73 6.44
CA CYS A 839 -8.01 -7.17 6.63
C CYS A 839 -8.29 -8.00 5.35
N ASP A 840 -8.68 -7.36 4.25
CA ASP A 840 -8.83 -7.98 2.94
C ASP A 840 -7.47 -8.11 2.23
N PRO A 841 -7.04 -9.32 1.82
CA PRO A 841 -5.83 -9.50 1.03
C PRO A 841 -5.91 -8.96 -0.41
N ASP A 842 -7.10 -8.66 -0.96
CA ASP A 842 -7.34 -8.15 -2.33
C ASP A 842 -8.39 -7.02 -2.24
N SER A 843 -7.99 -5.87 -1.66
CA SER A 843 -8.93 -4.84 -1.16
C SER A 843 -9.74 -4.10 -2.25
N ASP A 844 -9.50 -4.37 -3.53
CA ASP A 844 -10.30 -3.83 -4.62
C ASP A 844 -10.93 -4.88 -5.55
N GLY A 845 -10.67 -6.17 -5.29
CA GLY A 845 -11.33 -7.32 -5.90
C GLY A 845 -10.92 -7.58 -7.35
N ASP A 846 -9.71 -7.20 -7.74
CA ASP A 846 -9.21 -7.37 -9.10
C ASP A 846 -8.57 -8.76 -9.36
N GLY A 847 -8.14 -9.43 -8.29
CA GLY A 847 -7.52 -10.75 -8.30
C GLY A 847 -6.01 -10.79 -8.06
N ILE A 848 -5.40 -9.70 -7.58
CA ILE A 848 -4.00 -9.58 -7.18
C ILE A 848 -3.92 -9.28 -5.67
N ASP A 849 -3.07 -9.99 -4.92
CA ASP A 849 -2.93 -9.75 -3.48
C ASP A 849 -2.21 -8.39 -3.21
N ASN A 850 -2.69 -7.59 -2.25
CA ASN A 850 -2.20 -6.25 -1.88
C ASN A 850 -0.66 -6.13 -1.76
N ASP A 851 0.01 -7.19 -1.28
CA ASP A 851 1.46 -7.27 -1.08
C ASP A 851 2.27 -7.15 -2.40
N VAL A 852 1.64 -7.52 -3.51
CA VAL A 852 2.21 -7.56 -4.86
C VAL A 852 1.45 -6.70 -5.86
N ASP A 853 0.29 -6.16 -5.45
CA ASP A 853 -0.47 -5.18 -6.20
C ASP A 853 0.23 -3.81 -6.18
N ASN A 854 0.51 -3.25 -7.36
CA ASN A 854 1.06 -1.90 -7.50
C ASN A 854 -0.01 -0.80 -7.45
N CYS A 855 -1.30 -1.13 -7.39
CA CYS A 855 -2.41 -0.25 -7.05
C CYS A 855 -3.46 -0.89 -6.09
N PRO A 856 -3.12 -1.21 -4.81
CA PRO A 856 -3.95 -1.98 -3.83
C PRO A 856 -5.36 -1.44 -3.46
N GLN A 857 -5.86 -0.43 -4.16
CA GLN A 857 -7.08 0.33 -3.88
C GLN A 857 -7.73 0.84 -5.21
N THR A 858 -7.28 0.40 -6.38
CA THR A 858 -7.75 0.84 -7.70
C THR A 858 -7.52 -0.25 -8.78
N PRO A 859 -8.57 -1.02 -9.16
CA PRO A 859 -8.41 -2.28 -9.89
C PRO A 859 -7.62 -2.17 -11.21
N ASN A 860 -6.50 -2.90 -11.30
CA ASN A 860 -5.62 -3.00 -12.47
C ASN A 860 -5.04 -4.43 -12.67
N PRO A 861 -5.84 -5.42 -13.14
CA PRO A 861 -5.41 -6.82 -13.23
C PRO A 861 -4.27 -7.10 -14.21
N ASP A 862 -3.81 -6.09 -14.95
CA ASP A 862 -2.65 -6.12 -15.82
C ASP A 862 -1.34 -5.79 -15.07
N GLN A 863 -1.40 -5.12 -13.91
CA GLN A 863 -0.24 -4.73 -13.09
C GLN A 863 0.82 -3.96 -13.89
N ASP A 864 0.39 -3.19 -14.91
CA ASP A 864 1.25 -2.35 -15.72
C ASP A 864 1.87 -1.24 -14.85
N ASP A 865 3.17 -1.35 -14.55
CA ASP A 865 4.02 -0.33 -13.95
C ASP A 865 5.04 0.11 -15.02
N PHE A 866 4.77 1.24 -15.67
CA PHE A 866 5.53 1.61 -16.84
C PHE A 866 6.96 2.10 -16.52
N ASP A 867 7.16 2.87 -15.46
CA ASP A 867 8.47 3.48 -15.14
C ASP A 867 9.29 2.73 -14.08
N ASN A 868 8.69 1.68 -13.49
CA ASN A 868 9.28 0.70 -12.56
C ASN A 868 9.63 1.33 -11.21
N ASP A 869 8.82 2.30 -10.74
CA ASP A 869 8.94 2.88 -9.40
C ASP A 869 8.22 2.07 -8.31
N GLY A 870 7.32 1.15 -8.71
CA GLY A 870 6.52 0.30 -7.83
C GLY A 870 5.04 0.72 -7.69
N VAL A 871 4.60 1.79 -8.37
CA VAL A 871 3.20 2.24 -8.43
C VAL A 871 2.63 1.96 -9.82
N GLY A 872 1.45 1.36 -9.89
CA GLY A 872 0.83 0.98 -11.16
C GLY A 872 0.23 2.15 -11.95
N ASP A 873 0.22 2.04 -13.28
CA ASP A 873 -0.30 3.03 -14.24
C ASP A 873 -1.74 3.48 -13.95
N ALA A 874 -2.52 2.71 -13.19
CA ALA A 874 -3.92 2.98 -12.84
C ALA A 874 -4.08 3.95 -11.64
N CYS A 875 -3.10 4.02 -10.74
CA CYS A 875 -3.09 4.83 -9.54
C CYS A 875 -1.92 5.83 -9.48
N ASP A 876 -0.90 5.67 -10.32
CA ASP A 876 0.18 6.63 -10.50
C ASP A 876 -0.35 8.00 -11.00
N ASN A 877 0.14 9.06 -10.38
CA ASN A 877 -0.15 10.45 -10.72
C ASN A 877 1.08 11.21 -11.26
N ASP A 878 2.28 10.61 -11.23
CA ASP A 878 3.55 11.19 -11.67
C ASP A 878 3.85 10.96 -13.17
N GLN A 879 2.82 10.57 -13.97
CA GLN A 879 2.82 10.45 -15.44
C GLN A 879 3.13 11.74 -16.23
N ALA A 880 4.27 12.36 -15.96
CA ALA A 880 4.68 13.68 -16.40
C ALA A 880 6.10 13.70 -17.02
N ALA A 881 6.49 12.63 -17.74
CA ALA A 881 7.82 12.50 -18.31
C ALA A 881 8.22 13.62 -19.30
N SER A 882 9.20 14.41 -18.85
CA SER A 882 9.88 15.46 -19.60
C SER A 882 11.32 15.04 -19.95
N CYS A 883 11.78 15.28 -21.18
CA CYS A 883 13.17 15.02 -21.59
C CYS A 883 14.22 15.93 -20.88
N GLU A 884 13.84 16.81 -19.93
CA GLU A 884 14.76 17.71 -19.22
C GLU A 884 14.77 17.60 -17.68
N SER A 885 13.85 16.85 -17.03
CA SER A 885 13.76 16.77 -15.55
C SER A 885 13.96 15.39 -14.92
N ILE A 886 13.88 14.28 -15.68
CA ILE A 886 14.03 12.92 -15.13
C ILE A 886 15.49 12.46 -15.20
N GLY A 887 15.96 11.72 -14.18
CA GLY A 887 17.34 11.25 -14.05
C GLY A 887 17.84 10.45 -15.27
N ASP A 888 16.97 9.62 -15.86
CA ASP A 888 17.37 8.61 -16.84
C ASP A 888 17.19 9.03 -18.32
N PHE A 889 16.21 9.87 -18.66
CA PHE A 889 16.03 10.34 -20.05
C PHE A 889 16.96 11.51 -20.40
N GLN A 890 17.99 11.22 -21.18
CA GLN A 890 19.05 12.16 -21.58
C GLN A 890 18.88 12.64 -23.04
N PRO A 891 19.06 13.95 -23.33
CA PRO A 891 18.85 14.52 -24.66
C PRO A 891 19.96 14.17 -25.67
N ILE A 892 19.58 13.81 -26.90
CA ILE A 892 20.53 13.42 -27.97
C ILE A 892 21.13 14.66 -28.66
N THR A 893 22.14 15.26 -28.03
CA THR A 893 22.72 16.53 -28.52
C THR A 893 23.48 16.42 -29.86
N THR A 894 23.53 17.53 -30.61
CA THR A 894 24.37 17.70 -31.83
C THR A 894 25.88 17.45 -31.63
N SER A 895 26.35 17.34 -30.39
CA SER A 895 27.75 17.03 -30.10
C SER A 895 28.08 15.54 -30.28
N GLU A 896 27.06 14.68 -30.14
CA GLU A 896 27.18 13.22 -30.22
C GLU A 896 26.54 12.62 -31.48
N SER A 897 25.68 13.38 -32.17
CA SER A 897 24.85 12.90 -33.27
C SER A 897 25.03 13.66 -34.60
N PHE A 898 24.56 13.04 -35.68
CA PHE A 898 24.30 13.64 -36.97
C PHE A 898 22.81 13.56 -37.25
N LEU A 899 22.25 14.65 -37.78
CA LEU A 899 20.86 14.71 -38.16
C LEU A 899 20.71 14.70 -39.68
N ASP A 900 19.85 13.82 -40.20
CA ASP A 900 19.37 13.84 -41.57
C ASP A 900 17.84 13.98 -41.59
N LYS A 901 17.28 14.34 -42.74
CA LYS A 901 15.84 14.47 -42.92
C LYS A 901 15.42 14.22 -44.36
N GLY A 902 14.22 13.71 -44.55
CA GLY A 902 13.76 13.39 -45.89
C GLY A 902 12.25 13.33 -46.05
N VAL A 903 11.90 12.93 -47.27
CA VAL A 903 10.55 12.70 -47.74
C VAL A 903 10.57 11.41 -48.54
N ILE A 904 9.62 10.53 -48.30
CA ILE A 904 9.41 9.31 -49.07
C ILE A 904 8.39 9.63 -50.17
N GLU A 905 8.79 9.41 -51.42
CA GLU A 905 7.99 9.79 -52.60
C GLU A 905 7.11 8.61 -53.08
N PRO A 906 5.88 8.87 -53.56
CA PRO A 906 5.32 10.18 -53.89
C PRO A 906 4.82 10.93 -52.65
N CYS A 907 5.25 12.18 -52.47
CA CYS A 907 4.59 13.06 -51.50
C CYS A 907 4.62 14.52 -51.97
N SER A 908 3.57 14.92 -52.69
CA SER A 908 3.43 16.27 -53.24
C SER A 908 2.87 17.26 -52.22
N GLY A 909 3.56 17.39 -51.09
CA GLY A 909 3.13 18.19 -49.94
C GLY A 909 4.10 18.08 -48.76
N CYS A 910 4.77 16.93 -48.59
CA CYS A 910 5.66 16.68 -47.48
C CYS A 910 6.78 17.73 -47.35
N SER A 911 7.00 18.15 -46.11
CA SER A 911 7.95 19.17 -45.71
C SER A 911 8.54 18.81 -44.34
N VAL A 912 9.82 19.14 -44.14
CA VAL A 912 10.44 19.13 -42.81
C VAL A 912 11.17 20.45 -42.67
N THR A 913 10.79 21.25 -41.69
CA THR A 913 11.39 22.56 -41.41
C THR A 913 12.30 22.51 -40.17
N SER A 914 13.22 23.46 -40.05
CA SER A 914 14.12 23.67 -38.89
C SER A 914 14.68 22.40 -38.18
N PRO A 915 15.11 21.34 -38.89
CA PRO A 915 15.31 20.02 -38.31
C PRO A 915 16.50 19.94 -37.34
N GLY A 916 17.36 20.95 -37.30
CA GLY A 916 18.48 21.02 -36.35
C GLY A 916 18.05 21.35 -34.92
N ARG A 917 16.75 21.54 -34.67
CA ARG A 917 16.16 21.80 -33.36
C ARG A 917 16.07 20.54 -32.49
N VAL A 918 15.63 19.40 -33.05
CA VAL A 918 15.54 18.05 -32.43
C VAL A 918 16.78 17.58 -31.63
N THR A 919 17.94 18.24 -31.76
CA THR A 919 19.22 17.89 -31.12
C THR A 919 19.94 19.09 -30.48
N ASN A 920 19.25 20.22 -30.27
CA ASN A 920 19.83 21.46 -29.71
C ASN A 920 19.70 21.61 -28.19
N SER A 921 18.89 20.76 -27.53
CA SER A 921 18.53 20.87 -26.11
C SER A 921 17.77 22.16 -25.78
N VAL A 922 16.68 22.42 -26.51
CA VAL A 922 15.73 23.51 -26.29
C VAL A 922 14.31 22.99 -26.51
N ILE A 923 13.51 22.86 -25.45
CA ILE A 923 12.12 22.36 -25.51
C ILE A 923 11.10 23.38 -26.04
N THR A 924 11.50 24.64 -26.25
CA THR A 924 10.62 25.71 -26.72
C THR A 924 10.70 25.96 -28.23
N ASP A 925 11.57 25.27 -28.99
CA ASP A 925 11.72 25.51 -30.42
C ASP A 925 11.67 24.22 -31.28
N ALA A 926 10.54 24.00 -31.97
CA ALA A 926 10.29 22.76 -32.72
C ALA A 926 10.84 22.71 -34.15
N ALA A 927 11.23 21.52 -34.60
CA ALA A 927 11.29 21.15 -36.01
C ALA A 927 9.93 20.62 -36.47
N ARG A 928 9.31 21.24 -37.47
CA ARG A 928 8.01 20.79 -37.99
C ARG A 928 8.13 19.75 -39.10
N LEU A 929 7.48 18.60 -38.95
CA LEU A 929 7.08 17.72 -40.05
C LEU A 929 5.68 18.13 -40.51
N GLU A 930 5.47 18.13 -41.83
CA GLU A 930 4.19 18.50 -42.45
C GLU A 930 3.94 17.53 -43.60
N VAL A 931 2.77 16.89 -43.64
CA VAL A 931 2.35 15.93 -44.67
C VAL A 931 0.91 16.23 -45.08
N THR A 932 0.72 16.63 -46.33
CA THR A 932 -0.62 16.96 -46.86
C THR A 932 -1.49 15.71 -47.05
N ALA A 933 -2.78 15.82 -46.75
CA ALA A 933 -3.80 14.79 -46.98
C ALA A 933 -3.65 14.07 -48.34
N GLY A 934 -3.76 12.74 -48.31
CA GLY A 934 -3.74 11.88 -49.49
C GLY A 934 -2.44 11.93 -50.33
N ALA A 935 -1.32 12.44 -49.79
CA ALA A 935 -0.10 12.65 -50.57
C ALA A 935 0.59 11.35 -51.02
N GLY A 936 0.40 10.25 -50.29
CA GLY A 936 0.88 8.90 -50.64
C GLY A 936 2.31 8.57 -50.22
N GLY A 937 2.84 9.27 -49.21
CA GLY A 937 4.17 9.07 -48.65
C GLY A 937 4.41 9.96 -47.42
N SER A 938 5.58 9.81 -46.80
CA SER A 938 5.90 10.33 -45.45
C SER A 938 6.99 11.41 -45.43
N ALA A 939 7.01 12.20 -44.35
CA ALA A 939 8.15 13.01 -43.93
C ALA A 939 8.91 12.29 -42.80
N PHE A 940 10.24 12.45 -42.70
CA PHE A 940 11.00 11.84 -41.60
C PHE A 940 12.21 12.66 -41.13
N ILE A 941 12.58 12.45 -39.87
CA ILE A 941 13.82 12.93 -39.23
C ILE A 941 14.63 11.73 -38.74
N ASP A 942 15.92 11.71 -39.05
CA ASP A 942 16.90 10.71 -38.60
C ASP A 942 17.87 11.36 -37.60
N VAL A 943 17.95 10.81 -36.38
CA VAL A 943 18.96 11.18 -35.38
C VAL A 943 19.96 10.03 -35.25
N THR A 944 21.19 10.22 -35.73
CA THR A 944 22.24 9.18 -35.82
C THR A 944 23.38 9.46 -34.85
N LYS A 945 23.56 8.69 -33.77
CA LYS A 945 24.72 8.83 -32.87
C LYS A 945 26.03 8.41 -33.56
N THR A 946 27.13 9.01 -33.09
CA THR A 946 28.50 8.71 -33.55
C THR A 946 29.07 7.40 -32.99
N SER A 947 28.43 6.85 -31.96
CA SER A 947 28.65 5.54 -31.36
C SER A 947 27.43 4.66 -31.58
N VAL A 948 27.63 3.34 -31.54
CA VAL A 948 26.56 2.37 -31.31
C VAL A 948 26.20 2.45 -29.82
N LEU A 949 24.90 2.45 -29.52
CA LEU A 949 24.33 2.19 -28.21
C LEU A 949 24.11 0.67 -28.12
N SER A 950 24.51 0.06 -27.01
CA SER A 950 24.45 -1.39 -26.81
C SER A 950 23.81 -1.70 -25.46
N GLY A 951 22.96 -2.72 -25.41
CA GLY A 951 22.02 -2.95 -24.31
C GLY A 951 20.65 -2.30 -24.58
N ARG A 952 19.64 -2.64 -23.78
CA ARG A 952 18.29 -2.07 -23.92
C ARG A 952 18.32 -0.57 -23.62
N HIS A 953 17.52 0.20 -24.34
CA HIS A 953 17.32 1.63 -24.10
C HIS A 953 15.88 2.02 -24.43
N MET A 954 15.25 2.92 -23.68
CA MET A 954 14.11 3.66 -24.20
C MET A 954 14.61 4.79 -25.10
N VAL A 955 13.87 5.07 -26.17
CA VAL A 955 14.24 6.12 -27.10
C VAL A 955 13.02 6.74 -27.77
N GLY A 956 12.99 8.07 -27.80
CA GLY A 956 11.79 8.79 -28.18
C GLY A 956 12.00 10.24 -28.59
N PHE A 957 10.88 10.90 -28.82
CA PHE A 957 10.81 12.29 -29.25
C PHE A 957 9.80 13.07 -28.42
N LEU A 958 10.19 14.29 -28.02
CA LEU A 958 9.27 15.30 -27.50
C LEU A 958 8.54 15.95 -28.68
N VAL A 959 7.22 15.81 -28.72
CA VAL A 959 6.37 16.21 -29.85
C VAL A 959 5.09 16.93 -29.42
N GLU A 960 4.45 17.61 -30.36
CA GLU A 960 3.18 18.31 -30.17
C GLU A 960 2.42 18.40 -31.51
N LYS A 961 1.07 18.34 -31.47
CA LYS A 961 0.22 18.69 -32.61
C LYS A 961 -0.05 20.21 -32.53
N PRO A 962 0.31 21.02 -33.55
CA PRO A 962 0.14 22.46 -33.43
C PRO A 962 -1.33 22.86 -33.23
N ALA A 963 -1.61 23.60 -32.14
CA ALA A 963 -2.90 24.17 -31.75
C ALA A 963 -4.00 23.20 -31.27
N THR A 964 -3.74 21.90 -31.14
CA THR A 964 -4.66 20.92 -30.53
C THR A 964 -3.89 19.81 -29.83
N LEU A 965 -4.55 19.08 -28.92
CA LEU A 965 -3.96 17.89 -28.31
C LEU A 965 -3.56 16.85 -29.38
N LEU A 966 -2.54 16.02 -29.12
CA LEU A 966 -2.29 14.82 -29.94
C LEU A 966 -3.51 13.89 -29.87
N ASP A 967 -4.21 13.73 -30.98
CA ASP A 967 -5.32 12.80 -31.14
C ASP A 967 -4.84 11.43 -31.65
N LEU A 968 -5.66 10.38 -31.46
CA LEU A 968 -5.35 9.01 -31.88
C LEU A 968 -5.10 8.89 -33.40
N LEU A 969 -5.79 9.66 -34.24
CA LEU A 969 -5.68 9.55 -35.70
C LEU A 969 -4.34 10.10 -36.19
N LEU A 970 -3.84 11.17 -35.58
CA LEU A 970 -2.48 11.64 -35.83
C LEU A 970 -1.45 10.62 -35.30
N LEU A 971 -1.66 10.09 -34.08
CA LEU A 971 -0.75 9.12 -33.47
C LEU A 971 -0.58 7.85 -34.33
N GLU A 972 -1.67 7.33 -34.93
CA GLU A 972 -1.64 6.22 -35.89
C GLU A 972 -0.70 6.45 -37.09
N THR A 973 -0.42 7.71 -37.45
CA THR A 973 0.48 8.06 -38.55
C THR A 973 1.92 8.36 -38.14
N ILE A 974 2.24 8.30 -36.85
CA ILE A 974 3.59 8.50 -36.34
C ILE A 974 4.25 7.13 -36.15
N THR A 975 5.42 6.93 -36.73
CA THR A 975 6.22 5.71 -36.52
C THR A 975 7.62 6.07 -36.03
N ILE A 976 8.03 5.49 -34.90
CA ILE A 976 9.43 5.52 -34.42
C ILE A 976 10.08 4.18 -34.80
N SER A 977 11.32 4.20 -35.28
CA SER A 977 12.10 2.97 -35.55
C SER A 977 13.59 3.16 -35.29
N THR A 978 14.29 2.11 -34.82
CA THR A 978 15.76 2.14 -34.68
C THR A 978 16.49 1.38 -35.79
N TRP A 979 17.75 1.77 -35.99
CA TRP A 979 18.58 1.35 -37.10
C TRP A 979 20.05 1.22 -36.68
N LEU A 980 20.74 0.21 -37.21
CA LEU A 980 22.18 -0.01 -37.08
C LEU A 980 22.85 0.03 -38.47
N ASP A 981 23.75 0.99 -38.68
CA ASP A 981 24.58 1.10 -39.91
C ASP A 981 23.76 0.99 -41.23
N ASP A 982 22.68 1.78 -41.31
CA ASP A 982 21.70 1.81 -42.41
C ASP A 982 20.77 0.57 -42.55
N THR A 983 20.75 -0.34 -41.58
CA THR A 983 19.83 -1.50 -41.51
C THR A 983 18.80 -1.28 -40.39
N PRO A 984 17.48 -1.54 -40.56
CA PRO A 984 16.55 -1.54 -39.43
C PRO A 984 16.96 -2.64 -38.45
N THR A 985 16.80 -2.42 -37.15
CA THR A 985 17.07 -3.45 -36.12
C THR A 985 15.93 -4.45 -36.01
N GLY A 986 14.69 -3.96 -36.04
CA GLY A 986 13.46 -4.67 -35.69
C GLY A 986 12.57 -3.79 -34.82
N ASP A 987 13.17 -3.04 -33.88
CA ASP A 987 12.46 -2.16 -32.96
C ASP A 987 11.76 -1.01 -33.72
N SER A 988 10.43 -1.04 -33.75
CA SER A 988 9.59 -0.04 -34.41
C SER A 988 8.16 -0.08 -33.88
N SER A 989 7.61 1.06 -33.45
CA SER A 989 6.21 1.17 -33.01
C SER A 989 5.50 2.35 -33.71
N THR A 990 4.17 2.27 -33.76
CA THR A 990 3.29 3.23 -34.43
C THR A 990 1.94 3.29 -33.71
N GLY A 991 1.22 4.40 -33.78
CA GLY A 991 -0.13 4.49 -33.20
C GLY A 991 -0.17 4.27 -31.69
N SER A 992 -1.20 3.56 -31.22
CA SER A 992 -1.41 3.25 -29.79
C SER A 992 -0.31 2.36 -29.17
N SER A 993 0.62 1.83 -29.96
CA SER A 993 1.83 1.14 -29.46
C SER A 993 3.01 2.10 -29.20
N LEU A 994 2.80 3.41 -29.34
CA LEU A 994 3.70 4.45 -28.84
C LEU A 994 3.24 4.86 -27.44
N VAL A 995 4.09 4.62 -26.44
CA VAL A 995 3.83 5.13 -25.08
C VAL A 995 4.10 6.65 -25.09
N ALA A 996 3.17 7.41 -24.52
CA ALA A 996 3.06 8.85 -24.70
C ALA A 996 2.82 9.59 -23.38
N PHE A 997 3.89 10.03 -22.73
CA PHE A 997 3.81 10.74 -21.46
C PHE A 997 3.38 12.19 -21.64
N LYS A 998 2.66 12.73 -20.65
CA LYS A 998 2.52 14.18 -20.50
C LYS A 998 3.87 14.77 -20.10
N VAL A 999 4.10 16.04 -20.40
CA VAL A 999 5.28 16.78 -19.92
C VAL A 999 4.83 17.68 -18.79
N ASP A 1000 5.51 17.61 -17.65
CA ASP A 1000 5.11 18.41 -16.51
C ASP A 1000 5.21 19.92 -16.78
N GLY A 1001 4.24 20.68 -16.27
CA GLY A 1001 4.09 22.12 -16.57
C GLY A 1001 3.67 22.47 -18.02
N ALA A 1002 3.66 21.52 -18.97
CA ALA A 1002 3.22 21.76 -20.35
C ALA A 1002 1.77 21.29 -20.58
N THR A 1003 1.00 22.04 -21.39
CA THR A 1003 -0.39 21.68 -21.72
C THR A 1003 -0.46 20.52 -22.72
N ASP A 1004 0.20 20.67 -23.87
CA ASP A 1004 -0.05 19.85 -25.07
C ASP A 1004 1.16 19.06 -25.58
N GLN A 1005 2.37 19.34 -25.08
CA GLN A 1005 3.57 18.56 -25.41
C GLN A 1005 3.50 17.14 -24.83
N ARG A 1006 3.97 16.15 -25.59
CA ARG A 1006 4.03 14.74 -25.20
C ARG A 1006 5.38 14.12 -25.58
N VAL A 1007 5.92 13.25 -24.73
CA VAL A 1007 7.11 12.46 -25.07
C VAL A 1007 6.65 11.09 -25.57
N ILE A 1008 6.86 10.80 -26.85
CA ILE A 1008 6.55 9.50 -27.46
C ILE A 1008 7.81 8.63 -27.56
N VAL A 1009 7.77 7.42 -26.99
CA VAL A 1009 8.93 6.50 -26.91
C VAL A 1009 8.68 5.14 -27.53
N ILE A 1010 9.78 4.42 -27.79
CA ILE A 1010 9.80 2.96 -27.97
C ILE A 1010 10.93 2.37 -27.13
N ALA A 1011 10.76 1.11 -26.71
CA ALA A 1011 11.88 0.28 -26.28
C ALA A 1011 12.73 -0.11 -27.50
N ALA A 1012 14.05 -0.02 -27.36
CA ALA A 1012 15.02 -0.50 -28.32
C ALA A 1012 15.81 -1.64 -27.68
N GLU A 1013 15.48 -2.88 -28.06
CA GLU A 1013 16.09 -4.09 -27.51
C GLU A 1013 17.44 -4.39 -28.17
N GLN A 1014 17.62 -3.94 -29.40
CA GLN A 1014 18.78 -4.23 -30.24
C GLN A 1014 19.79 -3.08 -30.27
N ASP A 1015 21.08 -3.42 -30.44
CA ASP A 1015 22.16 -2.44 -30.68
C ASP A 1015 21.83 -1.51 -31.86
N PHE A 1016 21.68 -0.21 -31.61
CA PHE A 1016 21.37 0.80 -32.64
C PHE A 1016 22.35 1.96 -32.67
N ASN A 1017 22.40 2.67 -33.79
CA ASN A 1017 23.10 3.96 -33.90
C ASN A 1017 22.29 5.07 -34.58
N ARG A 1018 21.05 4.79 -35.00
CA ARG A 1018 20.11 5.79 -35.51
C ARG A 1018 18.70 5.51 -35.05
N VAL A 1019 17.98 6.58 -34.74
CA VAL A 1019 16.54 6.60 -34.50
C VAL A 1019 15.89 7.40 -35.63
N ARG A 1020 14.74 6.94 -36.11
CA ARG A 1020 13.92 7.63 -37.09
C ARG A 1020 12.54 7.90 -36.52
N LEU A 1021 12.12 9.16 -36.59
CA LEU A 1021 10.72 9.56 -36.49
C LEU A 1021 10.18 9.74 -37.92
N SER A 1022 9.08 9.07 -38.24
CA SER A 1022 8.35 9.24 -39.50
C SER A 1022 6.92 9.73 -39.22
N LEU A 1023 6.42 10.58 -40.09
CA LEU A 1023 5.02 11.01 -40.14
C LEU A 1023 4.48 10.64 -41.51
N ASP A 1024 3.47 9.77 -41.55
CA ASP A 1024 2.78 9.35 -42.76
C ASP A 1024 1.53 10.21 -43.05
N SER A 1025 0.89 9.97 -44.18
CA SER A 1025 -0.25 10.76 -44.68
C SER A 1025 -1.57 10.13 -44.27
N LEU A 1026 -2.39 10.84 -43.49
CA LEU A 1026 -3.84 10.58 -43.46
C LEU A 1026 -4.48 10.84 -44.84
N LEU A 1027 -5.68 10.29 -45.04
CA LEU A 1027 -6.45 10.46 -46.28
C LEU A 1027 -7.22 11.79 -46.34
N LEU A 1028 -7.57 12.37 -45.18
CA LEU A 1028 -8.51 13.49 -45.06
C LEU A 1028 -7.90 14.77 -44.45
N GLU A 1029 -6.87 14.67 -43.58
CA GLU A 1029 -6.30 15.82 -42.85
C GLU A 1029 -4.83 16.11 -43.24
N VAL A 1030 -4.37 17.35 -43.00
CA VAL A 1030 -2.96 17.74 -43.13
C VAL A 1030 -2.23 17.49 -41.82
N ASN A 1031 -1.48 16.39 -41.75
CA ASN A 1031 -0.70 16.04 -40.58
C ASN A 1031 0.44 17.05 -40.38
N GLN A 1032 0.42 17.75 -39.25
CA GLN A 1032 1.55 18.55 -38.76
C GLN A 1032 1.98 18.01 -37.40
N LEU A 1033 3.28 17.82 -37.24
CA LEU A 1033 3.90 17.40 -35.99
C LEU A 1033 5.09 18.31 -35.72
N ASP A 1034 5.06 19.02 -34.61
CA ASP A 1034 6.20 19.74 -34.09
C ASP A 1034 7.03 18.80 -33.21
N VAL A 1035 8.35 18.81 -33.43
CA VAL A 1035 9.32 17.89 -32.81
C VAL A 1035 10.42 18.71 -32.19
N TYR A 1036 10.40 18.81 -30.87
CA TYR A 1036 11.32 19.65 -30.09
C TYR A 1036 12.65 18.94 -29.87
N MET A 1037 12.61 17.67 -29.48
CA MET A 1037 13.79 16.94 -29.02
C MET A 1037 13.73 15.46 -29.35
N ALA A 1038 14.89 14.81 -29.46
CA ALA A 1038 15.05 13.37 -29.30
C ALA A 1038 15.78 13.09 -27.98
N CYS A 1039 15.28 12.18 -27.15
CA CYS A 1039 15.90 11.75 -25.89
C CYS A 1039 16.01 10.22 -25.80
N LEU A 1040 16.90 9.73 -24.93
CA LEU A 1040 17.15 8.30 -24.68
C LEU A 1040 17.33 8.04 -23.19
N ALA A 1041 16.87 6.90 -22.69
CA ALA A 1041 17.19 6.38 -21.36
C ALA A 1041 17.77 4.96 -21.48
N PRO A 1042 18.60 4.50 -20.51
CA PRO A 1042 18.89 3.07 -20.35
C PRO A 1042 17.62 2.29 -19.94
N LEU A 1043 17.61 0.97 -20.22
CA LEU A 1043 16.64 -0.06 -19.78
C LEU A 1043 17.40 -1.32 -19.31
#